data_AF-F7PNQ1-F1
#
_entry.id   AF-F7PNQ1-F1
#
_cell.length_a   1.000
_cell.length_b   1.000
_cell.length_c   1.000
_cell.angle_alpha   90.00
_cell.angle_beta   90.00
_cell.angle_gamma   90.00
#
_symmetry.space_group_name_H-M   'P 1'
#
loop_
_entity.id
_entity.type
_entity.pdbx_description
1 polymer ?
#
loop_
_entity_poly.entity_id
_entity_poly.type
_entity_poly.pdbx_seq_one_letter_code
_entity_poly.pdbx_strand_id
1 'polypeptide(L)'
;MLSPEEFREEYDDEELAAELPDSPISSLRSIQYLYGKLYTLGTLGGGQYAPYLTPDAAGDLTDTDDSLIVVRMDASSDEPSLADDDQGPVWVTRYSEDLVQNVAHCKYPAARGIDHSITHQAGQNSDPEKLARYSKERLTKWAVDDEVQDVADEHDDGWIIDALAALGDDEDILESIDSGVTDALGGESTTALLTVQVKTEPDGDFRWPGEIDGFMEAMRRRKLSKLVTKNKADDSSGEATDLVTGDGTRTVGTAEDPQNYFLGKQLEKFPGLDIEEAWRSHPISEDAAITVMNAETFVDECSYRTFGAKVYYLPYFQGVPTPDGARELYGLLYHATNDDDMTPVERAYQEFQNRDIDYELRFYVSAVMPHQMSRYDVYGETMNGRLLYPKTLAVEHNNVVGKATAFNSKTDRTAPIPTHGNWALLTGDDRRLHAVSTGWYFGETFAERDDDEAAADDPRIDALIAVLSGDSIAVETVLEEYVDRIDTDENDENVESFPSFRVASQFAQLCALATDELDLLSTDDPGREPITKEPNYEEYSMETAAQILATDGGNPAAEKLETFIEDTPALAHDPEAPLNDQRRGAFLLGVLIGEVGGYQNYSEERSTTLIDQYPVKSITRTRIKKVTQEAIGKTITYTRNEDRTITLFEHVVERLRETILRPDPDEWEIETDDLRFYYALGVTYGMNDHPDWDQTETDTEEEH
;
A
#
# COMPACT_ATOMS: atom_id res chain seq x y z
N MET A 1 6.84 -20.10 -12.08
CA MET A 1 7.04 -18.81 -12.79
C MET A 1 8.53 -18.68 -13.10
N LEU A 2 8.91 -18.26 -14.31
CA LEU A 2 10.30 -18.05 -14.73
C LEU A 2 10.97 -16.99 -13.84
N SER A 3 12.21 -17.20 -13.42
CA SER A 3 13.01 -16.13 -12.82
C SER A 3 13.24 -14.97 -13.79
N PRO A 4 13.59 -13.76 -13.33
CA PRO A 4 13.85 -12.63 -14.22
C PRO A 4 14.98 -12.88 -15.24
N GLU A 5 15.98 -13.69 -14.88
CA GLU A 5 17.01 -14.16 -15.81
C GLU A 5 16.44 -15.11 -16.86
N GLU A 6 15.69 -16.14 -16.45
CA GLU A 6 15.06 -17.09 -17.37
C GLU A 6 14.07 -16.41 -18.31
N PHE A 7 13.25 -15.47 -17.81
CA PHE A 7 12.31 -14.70 -18.63
C PHE A 7 13.03 -13.87 -19.71
N ARG A 8 14.21 -13.31 -19.38
CA ARG A 8 15.03 -12.57 -20.34
C ARG A 8 15.67 -13.48 -21.39
N GLU A 9 16.00 -14.72 -21.01
CA GLU A 9 16.57 -15.71 -21.94
C GLU A 9 15.51 -16.33 -22.85
N GLU A 10 14.28 -16.51 -22.35
CA GLU A 10 13.17 -17.14 -23.06
C GLU A 10 12.61 -16.26 -24.18
N TYR A 11 12.48 -14.94 -23.94
CA TYR A 11 11.84 -14.02 -24.90
C TYR A 11 12.82 -12.98 -25.44
N ASP A 12 13.08 -13.04 -26.75
CA ASP A 12 13.83 -11.98 -27.43
C ASP A 12 13.02 -10.69 -27.60
N ASP A 13 13.65 -9.63 -28.13
CA ASP A 13 12.99 -8.31 -28.26
C ASP A 13 11.82 -8.31 -29.24
N GLU A 14 11.88 -9.11 -30.31
CA GLU A 14 10.83 -9.17 -31.33
C GLU A 14 9.65 -9.99 -30.83
N GLU A 15 9.92 -11.12 -30.18
CA GLU A 15 8.92 -11.99 -29.56
C GLU A 15 8.20 -11.27 -28.42
N LEU A 16 8.93 -10.64 -27.49
CA LEU A 16 8.33 -9.92 -26.38
C LEU A 16 7.53 -8.71 -26.88
N ALA A 17 8.05 -7.94 -27.85
CA ALA A 17 7.33 -6.79 -28.39
C ALA A 17 5.98 -7.19 -29.02
N ALA A 18 5.89 -8.36 -29.66
CA ALA A 18 4.66 -8.84 -30.27
C ALA A 18 3.57 -9.22 -29.25
N GLU A 19 3.93 -9.48 -28.00
CA GLU A 19 3.00 -9.83 -26.92
C GLU A 19 2.58 -8.62 -26.07
N LEU A 20 3.31 -7.51 -26.15
CA LEU A 20 3.06 -6.30 -25.38
C LEU A 20 1.93 -5.45 -25.99
N PRO A 21 1.25 -4.63 -25.16
CA PRO A 21 0.26 -3.68 -25.65
C PRO A 21 0.87 -2.63 -26.60
N ASP A 22 0.23 -2.39 -27.73
CA ASP A 22 0.63 -1.35 -28.69
C ASP A 22 0.20 0.07 -28.28
N SER A 23 -0.52 0.20 -27.16
CA SER A 23 -1.07 1.45 -26.66
C SER A 23 -0.32 1.94 -25.40
N PRO A 24 -0.28 3.26 -25.14
CA PRO A 24 0.30 3.77 -23.91
C PRO A 24 -0.48 3.32 -22.68
N ILE A 25 0.23 2.97 -21.61
CA ILE A 25 -0.37 2.74 -20.29
C ILE A 25 -1.01 4.04 -19.80
N SER A 26 -2.34 4.04 -19.72
CA SER A 26 -3.14 5.25 -19.45
C SER A 26 -4.26 5.04 -18.44
N SER A 27 -4.46 3.81 -17.96
CA SER A 27 -5.49 3.46 -16.99
C SER A 27 -5.07 2.26 -16.14
N LEU A 28 -5.77 2.06 -15.02
CA LEU A 28 -5.66 0.84 -14.21
C LEU A 28 -5.88 -0.43 -15.06
N ARG A 29 -6.81 -0.40 -16.03
CA ARG A 29 -7.06 -1.55 -16.92
C ARG A 29 -5.88 -1.87 -17.80
N SER A 30 -5.17 -0.86 -18.30
CA SER A 30 -3.93 -1.05 -19.07
C SER A 30 -2.81 -1.66 -18.20
N ILE A 31 -2.70 -1.24 -16.93
CA ILE A 31 -1.76 -1.81 -15.97
C ILE A 31 -2.09 -3.28 -15.69
N GLN A 32 -3.34 -3.58 -15.34
CA GLN A 32 -3.78 -4.95 -15.08
C GLN A 32 -3.58 -5.85 -16.30
N TYR A 33 -3.91 -5.37 -17.51
CA TYR A 33 -3.69 -6.15 -18.72
C TYR A 33 -2.20 -6.46 -18.94
N LEU A 34 -1.32 -5.47 -18.78
CA LEU A 34 0.13 -5.68 -18.87
C LEU A 34 0.62 -6.68 -17.81
N TYR A 35 0.16 -6.55 -16.57
CA TYR A 35 0.52 -7.47 -15.49
C TYR A 35 0.05 -8.90 -15.80
N GLY A 36 -1.19 -9.05 -16.24
CA GLY A 36 -1.74 -10.35 -16.63
C GLY A 36 -1.02 -10.96 -17.82
N LYS A 37 -0.59 -10.15 -18.80
CA LYS A 37 0.28 -10.59 -19.90
C LYS A 37 1.63 -11.09 -19.39
N LEU A 38 2.32 -10.29 -18.59
CA LEU A 38 3.63 -10.65 -18.02
C LEU A 38 3.55 -11.90 -17.14
N TYR A 39 2.51 -12.01 -16.32
CA TYR A 39 2.24 -13.20 -15.51
C TYR A 39 2.03 -14.44 -16.39
N THR A 40 1.21 -14.32 -17.44
CA THR A 40 0.93 -15.42 -18.38
C THR A 40 2.23 -15.85 -19.08
N LEU A 41 3.02 -14.92 -19.61
CA LEU A 41 4.31 -15.22 -20.24
C LEU A 41 5.29 -15.89 -19.27
N GLY A 42 5.34 -15.43 -18.02
CA GLY A 42 6.22 -15.97 -16.99
C GLY A 42 5.78 -17.34 -16.44
N THR A 43 4.55 -17.79 -16.68
CA THR A 43 4.02 -19.04 -16.10
C THR A 43 3.63 -20.09 -17.15
N LEU A 44 3.06 -19.64 -18.26
CA LEU A 44 2.39 -20.48 -19.26
C LEU A 44 2.91 -20.27 -20.67
N GLY A 45 3.86 -19.36 -20.89
CA GLY A 45 4.30 -19.02 -22.23
C GLY A 45 3.37 -18.02 -22.92
N GLY A 46 3.54 -17.90 -24.24
CA GLY A 46 2.64 -17.14 -25.12
C GLY A 46 1.55 -18.01 -25.75
N GLY A 47 0.76 -17.40 -26.64
CA GLY A 47 -0.25 -18.08 -27.44
C GLY A 47 -1.70 -17.78 -27.06
N GLN A 48 -2.61 -18.11 -27.98
CA GLN A 48 -4.03 -17.70 -27.93
C GLN A 48 -4.75 -18.17 -26.66
N TYR A 49 -4.47 -19.40 -26.20
CA TYR A 49 -5.21 -20.01 -25.09
C TYR A 49 -4.50 -19.94 -23.74
N ALA A 50 -3.23 -19.53 -23.70
CA ALA A 50 -2.47 -19.45 -22.45
C ALA A 50 -3.19 -18.61 -21.37
N PRO A 51 -3.77 -17.43 -21.68
CA PRO A 51 -4.48 -16.64 -20.65
C PRO A 51 -5.69 -17.36 -20.01
N TYR A 52 -6.21 -18.42 -20.63
CA TYR A 52 -7.37 -19.15 -20.10
C TYR A 52 -6.98 -20.18 -19.05
N LEU A 53 -5.75 -20.68 -19.09
CA LEU A 53 -5.28 -21.71 -18.18
C LEU A 53 -5.05 -21.16 -16.77
N THR A 54 -5.12 -22.04 -15.77
CA THR A 54 -4.98 -21.68 -14.36
C THR A 54 -3.98 -22.60 -13.65
N PRO A 55 -2.67 -22.47 -13.94
CA PRO A 55 -1.63 -23.38 -13.45
C PRO A 55 -1.57 -23.39 -11.93
N ASP A 56 -1.65 -22.21 -11.31
CA ASP A 56 -1.52 -22.05 -9.85
C ASP A 56 -2.71 -22.66 -9.10
N ALA A 57 -3.88 -22.79 -9.73
CA ALA A 57 -5.06 -23.39 -9.10
C ALA A 57 -4.86 -24.86 -8.73
N ALA A 58 -3.93 -25.54 -9.40
CA ALA A 58 -3.53 -26.92 -9.15
C ALA A 58 -2.05 -27.06 -8.74
N GLY A 59 -1.39 -25.95 -8.37
CA GLY A 59 0.05 -25.95 -8.04
C GLY A 59 0.41 -26.90 -6.89
N ASP A 60 -0.45 -27.03 -5.89
CA ASP A 60 -0.28 -27.96 -4.76
C ASP A 60 -0.26 -29.44 -5.17
N LEU A 61 -0.71 -29.77 -6.38
CA LEU A 61 -0.76 -31.15 -6.90
C LEU A 61 0.48 -31.52 -7.70
N THR A 62 1.30 -30.53 -8.09
CA THR A 62 2.50 -30.76 -8.88
C THR A 62 3.46 -31.68 -8.14
N ASP A 63 4.01 -32.64 -8.87
CA ASP A 63 4.92 -33.69 -8.41
C ASP A 63 4.42 -34.59 -7.27
N THR A 64 3.11 -34.59 -7.03
CA THR A 64 2.47 -35.50 -6.07
C THR A 64 2.05 -36.81 -6.75
N ASP A 65 2.27 -37.95 -6.12
CA ASP A 65 1.81 -39.24 -6.66
C ASP A 65 0.27 -39.31 -6.70
N ASP A 66 -0.28 -40.02 -7.68
CA ASP A 66 -1.72 -40.20 -7.91
C ASP A 66 -2.53 -38.89 -8.01
N SER A 67 -1.87 -37.82 -8.47
CA SER A 67 -2.43 -36.47 -8.62
C SER A 67 -3.05 -36.20 -9.99
N LEU A 68 -2.91 -37.13 -10.95
CA LEU A 68 -3.51 -37.05 -12.27
C LEU A 68 -4.20 -38.37 -12.64
N ILE A 69 -5.49 -38.29 -12.96
CA ILE A 69 -6.32 -39.41 -13.43
C ILE A 69 -6.71 -39.15 -14.88
N VAL A 70 -6.31 -40.03 -15.77
CA VAL A 70 -6.51 -39.90 -17.22
C VAL A 70 -7.43 -40.99 -17.72
N VAL A 71 -8.56 -40.60 -18.33
CA VAL A 71 -9.38 -41.51 -19.14
C VAL A 71 -8.86 -41.48 -20.58
N ARG A 72 -8.56 -42.65 -21.15
CA ARG A 72 -7.93 -42.76 -22.46
C ARG A 72 -8.93 -43.28 -23.48
N MET A 73 -9.24 -42.45 -24.46
CA MET A 73 -10.19 -42.72 -25.55
C MET A 73 -9.46 -42.93 -26.87
N ASP A 74 -9.84 -43.97 -27.62
CA ASP A 74 -9.47 -44.15 -29.02
C ASP A 74 -10.66 -43.75 -29.91
N ALA A 75 -10.51 -42.64 -30.63
CA ALA A 75 -11.46 -42.14 -31.62
C ALA A 75 -10.90 -42.22 -33.05
N SER A 76 -9.90 -43.08 -33.27
CA SER A 76 -9.27 -43.25 -34.58
C SER A 76 -10.10 -44.05 -35.59
N SER A 77 -11.23 -44.59 -35.15
CA SER A 77 -12.15 -45.41 -35.94
C SER A 77 -13.56 -44.80 -35.95
N ASP A 78 -14.43 -45.25 -36.87
CA ASP A 78 -15.82 -44.80 -36.97
C ASP A 78 -16.65 -45.09 -35.69
N GLU A 79 -16.20 -46.06 -34.87
CA GLU A 79 -16.78 -46.36 -33.56
C GLU A 79 -15.73 -46.01 -32.48
N PRO A 80 -15.92 -44.91 -31.71
CA PRO A 80 -14.99 -44.58 -30.62
C PRO A 80 -15.07 -45.63 -29.52
N SER A 81 -13.95 -45.89 -28.85
CA SER A 81 -13.84 -46.84 -27.73
C SER A 81 -12.85 -46.36 -26.68
N LEU A 82 -12.80 -47.04 -25.53
CA LEU A 82 -11.70 -46.84 -24.59
C LEU A 82 -10.41 -47.50 -25.09
N ALA A 83 -9.26 -47.02 -24.63
CA ALA A 83 -7.96 -47.58 -24.95
C ALA A 83 -7.83 -49.04 -24.49
N ASP A 84 -7.29 -49.89 -25.36
CA ASP A 84 -7.12 -51.34 -25.15
C ASP A 84 -5.65 -51.79 -25.13
N ASP A 85 -4.71 -50.84 -25.09
CA ASP A 85 -3.27 -51.10 -25.00
C ASP A 85 -2.82 -51.53 -23.59
N ASP A 86 -1.53 -51.81 -23.42
CA ASP A 86 -0.95 -52.30 -22.17
C ASP A 86 -1.12 -51.32 -20.99
N GLN A 87 -1.32 -50.03 -21.27
CA GLN A 87 -1.52 -48.98 -20.26
C GLN A 87 -3.00 -48.89 -19.83
N GLY A 88 -3.91 -49.36 -20.68
CA GLY A 88 -5.33 -49.51 -20.38
C GLY A 88 -6.16 -48.22 -20.47
N PRO A 89 -7.47 -48.32 -20.19
CA PRO A 89 -8.44 -47.23 -20.41
C PRO A 89 -8.39 -46.14 -19.34
N VAL A 90 -7.88 -46.45 -18.16
CA VAL A 90 -7.70 -45.52 -17.04
C VAL A 90 -6.24 -45.57 -16.61
N TRP A 91 -5.61 -44.40 -16.54
CA TRP A 91 -4.23 -44.24 -16.12
C TRP A 91 -4.14 -43.25 -14.97
N VAL A 92 -3.71 -43.72 -13.80
CA VAL A 92 -3.40 -42.87 -12.64
C VAL A 92 -1.89 -42.63 -12.61
N THR A 93 -1.52 -41.37 -12.52
CA THR A 93 -0.13 -40.92 -12.65
C THR A 93 0.09 -39.63 -11.84
N ARG A 94 1.32 -39.13 -11.91
CA ARG A 94 1.74 -37.86 -11.35
C ARG A 94 1.45 -36.71 -12.32
N TYR A 95 0.89 -35.63 -11.80
CA TYR A 95 0.85 -34.33 -12.46
C TYR A 95 2.22 -33.65 -12.29
N SER A 96 2.99 -33.54 -13.35
CA SER A 96 4.32 -32.91 -13.37
C SER A 96 4.29 -31.53 -14.04
N GLU A 97 5.32 -30.71 -13.83
CA GLU A 97 5.40 -29.36 -14.40
C GLU A 97 5.28 -29.36 -15.94
N ASP A 98 5.82 -30.37 -16.62
CA ASP A 98 5.73 -30.51 -18.08
C ASP A 98 4.31 -30.83 -18.60
N LEU A 99 3.39 -31.22 -17.71
CA LEU A 99 2.01 -31.52 -18.05
C LEU A 99 1.05 -30.34 -17.85
N VAL A 100 1.51 -29.23 -17.26
CA VAL A 100 0.65 -28.08 -16.91
C VAL A 100 -0.13 -27.54 -18.11
N GLN A 101 0.56 -27.28 -19.22
CA GLN A 101 -0.08 -26.82 -20.45
C GLN A 101 -0.85 -27.94 -21.16
N ASN A 102 -0.28 -29.15 -21.18
CA ASN A 102 -0.85 -30.29 -21.89
C ASN A 102 -2.20 -30.71 -21.30
N VAL A 103 -2.33 -30.72 -19.98
CA VAL A 103 -3.59 -31.04 -19.29
C VAL A 103 -4.62 -29.89 -19.44
N ALA A 104 -4.20 -28.68 -19.80
CA ALA A 104 -5.06 -27.53 -20.08
C ALA A 104 -6.13 -27.28 -19.00
N HIS A 105 -5.71 -27.23 -17.73
CA HIS A 105 -6.62 -26.93 -16.63
C HIS A 105 -7.03 -25.45 -16.63
N CYS A 106 -8.34 -25.19 -16.66
CA CYS A 106 -8.92 -23.85 -16.59
C CYS A 106 -10.05 -23.82 -15.57
N LYS A 107 -9.83 -23.09 -14.48
CA LYS A 107 -10.77 -22.90 -13.38
C LYS A 107 -11.24 -21.45 -13.27
N TYR A 108 -12.46 -21.24 -12.79
CA TYR A 108 -12.94 -19.91 -12.39
C TYR A 108 -13.05 -19.80 -10.87
N PRO A 109 -12.41 -18.81 -10.21
CA PRO A 109 -12.37 -18.72 -8.74
C PRO A 109 -13.71 -18.43 -8.04
N ALA A 110 -14.75 -17.94 -8.73
CA ALA A 110 -15.94 -17.44 -8.04
C ALA A 110 -16.82 -18.54 -7.39
N ALA A 111 -17.01 -18.40 -6.07
CA ALA A 111 -18.03 -18.97 -5.16
C ALA A 111 -18.23 -20.49 -5.07
N ARG A 112 -17.85 -21.28 -6.09
CA ARG A 112 -17.92 -22.76 -6.08
C ARG A 112 -16.79 -23.48 -6.81
N GLY A 113 -15.86 -22.77 -7.45
CA GLY A 113 -14.77 -23.37 -8.23
C GLY A 113 -15.32 -24.23 -9.36
N ILE A 114 -15.64 -23.63 -10.50
CA ILE A 114 -16.11 -24.37 -11.68
C ILE A 114 -14.94 -24.50 -12.65
N ASP A 115 -14.65 -25.73 -13.08
CA ASP A 115 -13.71 -25.97 -14.17
C ASP A 115 -14.42 -25.85 -15.51
N HIS A 116 -13.80 -25.08 -16.41
CA HIS A 116 -14.31 -24.80 -17.76
C HIS A 116 -13.69 -25.73 -18.80
N SER A 117 -12.44 -26.13 -18.58
CA SER A 117 -11.76 -27.16 -19.38
C SER A 117 -12.37 -28.54 -19.20
N ILE A 118 -12.02 -29.45 -20.11
CA ILE A 118 -12.25 -30.88 -19.90
C ILE A 118 -11.53 -31.37 -18.65
N THR A 119 -10.38 -30.81 -18.27
CA THR A 119 -9.75 -31.15 -16.99
C THR A 119 -10.55 -30.62 -15.80
N HIS A 120 -10.77 -31.46 -14.79
CA HIS A 120 -11.45 -31.15 -13.53
C HIS A 120 -10.53 -31.29 -12.32
N GLN A 121 -10.60 -30.36 -11.37
CA GLN A 121 -9.92 -30.50 -10.10
C GLN A 121 -10.86 -31.05 -9.02
N ALA A 122 -10.55 -32.23 -8.49
CA ALA A 122 -11.30 -32.78 -7.36
C ALA A 122 -11.01 -32.04 -6.06
N GLY A 123 -11.97 -32.06 -5.13
CA GLY A 123 -11.76 -31.57 -3.77
C GLY A 123 -10.78 -32.45 -2.99
N GLN A 124 -10.21 -31.89 -1.92
CA GLN A 124 -9.20 -32.56 -1.09
C GLN A 124 -9.64 -33.95 -0.61
N ASN A 125 -8.73 -34.92 -0.74
CA ASN A 125 -8.88 -36.31 -0.27
C ASN A 125 -10.22 -36.94 -0.69
N SER A 126 -10.54 -36.84 -1.98
CA SER A 126 -11.75 -37.46 -2.53
C SER A 126 -11.57 -38.97 -2.63
N ASP A 127 -12.63 -39.70 -2.30
CA ASP A 127 -12.68 -41.16 -2.40
C ASP A 127 -12.73 -41.64 -3.87
N PRO A 128 -12.31 -42.89 -4.16
CA PRO A 128 -12.30 -43.41 -5.53
C PRO A 128 -13.64 -43.36 -6.25
N GLU A 129 -14.76 -43.63 -5.58
CA GLU A 129 -16.09 -43.59 -6.19
C GLU A 129 -16.44 -42.16 -6.66
N LYS A 130 -16.09 -41.16 -5.85
CA LYS A 130 -16.26 -39.74 -6.20
C LYS A 130 -15.34 -39.32 -7.36
N LEU A 131 -14.10 -39.79 -7.39
CA LEU A 131 -13.15 -39.54 -8.48
C LEU A 131 -13.62 -40.21 -9.79
N ALA A 132 -14.02 -41.48 -9.73
CA ALA A 132 -14.63 -42.21 -10.84
C ALA A 132 -15.84 -41.47 -11.42
N ARG A 133 -16.73 -40.97 -10.57
CA ARG A 133 -17.84 -40.12 -11.01
C ARG A 133 -17.36 -38.88 -11.76
N TYR A 134 -16.35 -38.17 -11.26
CA TYR A 134 -15.84 -36.98 -11.94
C TYR A 134 -15.16 -37.29 -13.29
N SER A 135 -14.47 -38.43 -13.41
CA SER A 135 -13.95 -38.93 -14.68
C SER A 135 -15.07 -39.16 -15.70
N LYS A 136 -16.17 -39.79 -15.28
CA LYS A 136 -17.35 -40.01 -16.14
C LYS A 136 -18.04 -38.71 -16.54
N GLU A 137 -18.06 -37.71 -15.66
CA GLU A 137 -18.63 -36.39 -15.94
C GLU A 137 -17.92 -35.63 -17.06
N ARG A 138 -16.70 -36.04 -17.45
CA ARG A 138 -16.00 -35.50 -18.62
C ARG A 138 -16.72 -35.87 -19.92
N LEU A 139 -17.25 -37.08 -19.99
CA LEU A 139 -18.00 -37.61 -21.14
C LEU A 139 -19.50 -37.27 -21.04
N THR A 140 -20.06 -37.23 -19.82
CA THR A 140 -21.53 -37.13 -19.61
C THR A 140 -22.05 -35.74 -19.24
N LYS A 141 -21.17 -34.81 -18.87
CA LYS A 141 -21.56 -33.44 -18.52
C LYS A 141 -20.79 -32.39 -19.30
N TRP A 142 -19.47 -32.52 -19.39
CA TRP A 142 -18.66 -31.55 -20.10
C TRP A 142 -18.88 -31.65 -21.62
N ALA A 143 -18.80 -32.86 -22.19
CA ALA A 143 -18.95 -33.05 -23.63
C ALA A 143 -20.34 -32.66 -24.18
N VAL A 144 -21.38 -32.63 -23.34
CA VAL A 144 -22.77 -32.30 -23.72
C VAL A 144 -23.23 -30.93 -23.20
N ASP A 145 -22.32 -30.12 -22.65
CA ASP A 145 -22.62 -28.74 -22.22
C ASP A 145 -22.96 -27.88 -23.45
N ASP A 146 -24.00 -27.06 -23.37
CA ASP A 146 -24.52 -26.30 -24.53
C ASP A 146 -23.40 -25.46 -25.21
N GLU A 147 -22.53 -24.81 -24.43
CA GLU A 147 -21.43 -23.99 -24.95
C GLU A 147 -20.32 -24.83 -25.61
N VAL A 148 -20.17 -26.08 -25.18
CA VAL A 148 -19.18 -27.03 -25.72
C VAL A 148 -19.71 -27.65 -27.02
N GLN A 149 -21.00 -27.96 -27.06
CA GLN A 149 -21.68 -28.50 -28.24
C GLN A 149 -21.79 -27.47 -29.37
N ASP A 150 -22.01 -26.19 -29.06
CA ASP A 150 -21.93 -25.11 -30.05
C ASP A 150 -20.55 -25.09 -30.77
N VAL A 151 -19.46 -25.34 -30.03
CA VAL A 151 -18.12 -25.47 -30.63
C VAL A 151 -17.98 -26.77 -31.42
N ALA A 152 -18.57 -27.86 -30.95
CA ALA A 152 -18.56 -29.14 -31.68
C ALA A 152 -19.23 -29.04 -33.07
N ASP A 153 -20.32 -28.27 -33.17
CA ASP A 153 -21.03 -28.03 -34.43
C ASP A 153 -20.26 -27.15 -35.42
N GLU A 154 -19.38 -26.26 -34.93
CA GLU A 154 -18.72 -25.21 -35.73
C GLU A 154 -17.24 -25.50 -36.05
N HIS A 155 -16.52 -26.19 -35.16
CA HIS A 155 -15.06 -26.36 -35.24
C HIS A 155 -14.65 -27.66 -35.98
N ASP A 156 -13.53 -27.63 -36.69
CA ASP A 156 -13.03 -28.78 -37.48
C ASP A 156 -12.76 -30.03 -36.62
N ASP A 157 -12.31 -29.84 -35.38
CA ASP A 157 -12.10 -30.90 -34.37
C ASP A 157 -13.36 -31.25 -33.56
N GLY A 158 -14.51 -30.65 -33.87
CA GLY A 158 -15.75 -30.82 -33.10
C GLY A 158 -16.25 -32.26 -33.03
N TRP A 159 -15.96 -33.07 -34.05
CA TRP A 159 -16.26 -34.50 -34.08
C TRP A 159 -15.62 -35.29 -32.92
N ILE A 160 -14.50 -34.81 -32.35
CA ILE A 160 -13.85 -35.43 -31.19
C ILE A 160 -14.71 -35.24 -29.92
N ILE A 161 -15.34 -34.08 -29.78
CA ILE A 161 -16.26 -33.78 -28.67
C ILE A 161 -17.51 -34.65 -28.80
N ASP A 162 -18.05 -34.80 -30.01
CA ASP A 162 -19.19 -35.68 -30.28
C ASP A 162 -18.87 -37.15 -29.97
N ALA A 163 -17.65 -37.60 -30.31
CA ALA A 163 -17.18 -38.94 -29.96
C ALA A 163 -17.14 -39.16 -28.43
N LEU A 164 -16.71 -38.16 -27.66
CA LEU A 164 -16.76 -38.22 -26.19
C LEU A 164 -18.18 -38.28 -25.65
N ALA A 165 -19.09 -37.45 -26.20
CA ALA A 165 -20.49 -37.45 -25.82
C ALA A 165 -21.15 -38.80 -26.12
N ALA A 166 -20.86 -39.39 -27.29
CA ALA A 166 -21.35 -40.71 -27.69
C ALA A 166 -20.87 -41.82 -26.75
N LEU A 167 -19.61 -41.80 -26.30
CA LEU A 167 -19.12 -42.72 -25.27
C LEU A 167 -19.76 -42.47 -23.91
N GLY A 168 -20.14 -41.23 -23.60
CA GLY A 168 -20.87 -40.87 -22.38
C GLY A 168 -22.25 -41.50 -22.29
N ASP A 169 -22.87 -41.85 -23.42
CA ASP A 169 -24.18 -42.49 -23.46
C ASP A 169 -24.14 -44.03 -23.26
N ASP A 170 -22.94 -44.63 -23.26
CA ASP A 170 -22.75 -46.07 -23.10
C ASP A 170 -22.50 -46.44 -21.62
N GLU A 171 -23.50 -47.07 -20.98
CA GLU A 171 -23.42 -47.50 -19.57
C GLU A 171 -22.27 -48.49 -19.30
N ASP A 172 -21.92 -49.36 -20.26
CA ASP A 172 -20.85 -50.35 -20.08
C ASP A 172 -19.47 -49.65 -20.09
N ILE A 173 -19.31 -48.63 -20.93
CA ILE A 173 -18.10 -47.77 -20.95
C ILE A 173 -17.98 -47.00 -19.64
N LEU A 174 -19.07 -46.42 -19.14
CA LEU A 174 -19.09 -45.72 -17.87
C LEU A 174 -18.75 -46.65 -16.69
N GLU A 175 -19.27 -47.88 -16.66
CA GLU A 175 -18.93 -48.88 -15.63
C GLU A 175 -17.45 -49.32 -15.72
N SER A 176 -16.90 -49.39 -16.93
CA SER A 176 -15.48 -49.68 -17.14
C SER A 176 -14.56 -48.57 -16.61
N ILE A 177 -14.90 -47.30 -16.83
CA ILE A 177 -14.17 -46.16 -16.25
C ILE A 177 -14.27 -46.19 -14.72
N ASP A 178 -15.45 -46.47 -14.19
CA ASP A 178 -15.70 -46.49 -12.74
C ASP A 178 -14.85 -47.54 -12.02
N SER A 179 -14.86 -48.77 -12.56
CA SER A 179 -14.05 -49.88 -12.08
C SER A 179 -12.56 -49.59 -12.25
N GLY A 180 -12.15 -49.05 -13.40
CA GLY A 180 -10.76 -48.74 -13.71
C GLY A 180 -10.14 -47.72 -12.74
N VAL A 181 -10.87 -46.65 -12.40
CA VAL A 181 -10.41 -45.66 -11.41
C VAL A 181 -10.32 -46.28 -10.02
N THR A 182 -11.33 -47.04 -9.61
CA THR A 182 -11.38 -47.67 -8.28
C THR A 182 -10.27 -48.70 -8.09
N ASP A 183 -10.02 -49.53 -9.10
CA ASP A 183 -8.98 -50.54 -9.10
C ASP A 183 -7.58 -49.92 -9.12
N ALA A 184 -7.36 -48.87 -9.93
CA ALA A 184 -6.06 -48.20 -10.03
C ALA A 184 -5.66 -47.51 -8.71
N LEU A 185 -6.62 -46.91 -7.99
CA LEU A 185 -6.38 -46.27 -6.69
C LEU A 185 -6.36 -47.26 -5.52
N GLY A 186 -6.75 -48.52 -5.72
CA GLY A 186 -6.71 -49.55 -4.67
C GLY A 186 -7.56 -49.24 -3.42
N GLY A 187 -8.54 -48.34 -3.53
CA GLY A 187 -9.37 -47.86 -2.41
C GLY A 187 -8.81 -46.64 -1.66
N GLU A 188 -7.66 -46.10 -2.06
CA GLU A 188 -7.04 -44.94 -1.42
C GLU A 188 -7.70 -43.63 -1.88
N SER A 189 -7.86 -42.68 -0.96
CA SER A 189 -8.39 -41.34 -1.28
C SER A 189 -7.23 -40.43 -1.67
N THR A 190 -7.44 -39.60 -2.70
CA THR A 190 -6.42 -38.67 -3.19
C THR A 190 -7.03 -37.34 -3.60
N THR A 191 -6.18 -36.35 -3.82
CA THR A 191 -6.55 -35.08 -4.46
C THR A 191 -5.93 -35.09 -5.86
N ALA A 192 -6.75 -35.02 -6.91
CA ALA A 192 -6.26 -35.20 -8.26
C ALA A 192 -6.96 -34.28 -9.27
N LEU A 193 -6.25 -34.02 -10.36
CA LEU A 193 -6.82 -33.57 -11.63
C LEU A 193 -7.36 -34.77 -12.39
N LEU A 194 -8.51 -34.62 -13.03
CA LEU A 194 -9.16 -35.65 -13.85
C LEU A 194 -9.33 -35.13 -15.27
N THR A 195 -8.80 -35.87 -16.24
CA THR A 195 -8.73 -35.41 -17.63
C THR A 195 -8.91 -36.56 -18.63
N VAL A 196 -8.87 -36.23 -19.91
CA VAL A 196 -9.04 -37.19 -21.01
C VAL A 196 -7.87 -37.08 -22.00
N GLN A 197 -7.34 -38.22 -22.43
CA GLN A 197 -6.46 -38.31 -23.59
C GLN A 197 -7.21 -38.93 -24.77
N VAL A 198 -6.91 -38.45 -25.98
CA VAL A 198 -7.59 -38.92 -27.19
C VAL A 198 -6.57 -39.33 -28.25
N LYS A 199 -6.76 -40.53 -28.80
CA LYS A 199 -6.08 -40.98 -30.00
C LYS A 199 -6.99 -40.78 -31.21
N THR A 200 -6.49 -40.06 -32.21
CA THR A 200 -7.25 -39.66 -33.41
C THR A 200 -6.83 -40.39 -34.68
N GLU A 201 -5.66 -41.04 -34.68
CA GLU A 201 -5.15 -41.81 -35.81
C GLU A 201 -4.81 -43.25 -35.36
N PRO A 202 -5.04 -44.29 -36.18
CA PRO A 202 -4.88 -45.69 -35.73
C PRO A 202 -3.46 -46.05 -35.27
N ASP A 203 -2.45 -45.46 -35.92
CA ASP A 203 -1.03 -45.62 -35.58
C ASP A 203 -0.46 -44.39 -34.85
N GLY A 204 -1.31 -43.46 -34.43
CA GLY A 204 -0.92 -42.23 -33.75
C GLY A 204 -0.83 -42.38 -32.23
N ASP A 205 -0.15 -41.43 -31.60
CA ASP A 205 -0.04 -41.33 -30.15
C ASP A 205 -1.31 -40.72 -29.52
N PHE A 206 -1.50 -40.96 -28.23
CA PHE A 206 -2.56 -40.31 -27.45
C PHE A 206 -2.19 -38.84 -27.22
N ARG A 207 -3.10 -37.95 -27.57
CA ARG A 207 -2.96 -36.50 -27.41
C ARG A 207 -3.63 -36.04 -26.12
N TRP A 208 -3.00 -35.08 -25.46
CA TRP A 208 -3.54 -34.37 -24.30
C TRP A 208 -4.54 -33.29 -24.71
N PRO A 209 -5.40 -32.81 -23.79
CA PRO A 209 -6.37 -31.78 -24.11
C PRO A 209 -5.79 -30.50 -24.70
N GLY A 210 -4.64 -30.05 -24.19
CA GLY A 210 -3.93 -28.87 -24.65
C GLY A 210 -3.40 -29.00 -26.08
N GLU A 211 -3.33 -30.21 -26.60
CA GLU A 211 -2.92 -30.48 -27.98
C GLU A 211 -4.12 -30.52 -28.94
N ILE A 212 -5.37 -30.43 -28.47
CA ILE A 212 -6.58 -30.57 -29.29
C ILE A 212 -7.30 -29.22 -29.35
N ASP A 213 -7.23 -28.53 -30.49
CA ASP A 213 -7.75 -27.17 -30.65
C ASP A 213 -9.26 -27.09 -30.34
N GLY A 214 -10.04 -28.10 -30.72
CA GLY A 214 -11.47 -28.17 -30.39
C GLY A 214 -11.76 -28.13 -28.89
N PHE A 215 -10.93 -28.78 -28.05
CA PHE A 215 -11.09 -28.73 -26.60
C PHE A 215 -10.69 -27.37 -26.03
N MET A 216 -9.66 -26.73 -26.62
CA MET A 216 -9.19 -25.42 -26.20
C MET A 216 -10.20 -24.31 -26.54
N GLU A 217 -10.82 -24.36 -27.72
CA GLU A 217 -11.89 -23.42 -28.10
C GLU A 217 -13.16 -23.67 -27.29
N ALA A 218 -13.54 -24.92 -27.01
CA ALA A 218 -14.68 -25.25 -26.14
C ALA A 218 -14.48 -24.71 -24.72
N MET A 219 -13.27 -24.88 -24.15
CA MET A 219 -12.89 -24.28 -22.87
C MET A 219 -13.03 -22.75 -22.91
N ARG A 220 -12.47 -22.11 -23.94
CA ARG A 220 -12.54 -20.65 -24.13
C ARG A 220 -14.00 -20.18 -24.15
N ARG A 221 -14.83 -20.75 -25.02
CA ARG A 221 -16.26 -20.40 -25.17
C ARG A 221 -17.00 -20.49 -23.84
N ARG A 222 -16.81 -21.61 -23.14
CA ARG A 222 -17.45 -21.87 -21.84
C ARG A 222 -16.95 -20.96 -20.72
N LYS A 223 -15.70 -20.49 -20.76
CA LYS A 223 -15.18 -19.50 -19.81
C LYS A 223 -15.79 -18.12 -20.09
N LEU A 224 -15.82 -17.71 -21.35
CA LEU A 224 -16.38 -16.42 -21.77
C LEU A 224 -17.89 -16.29 -21.48
N SER A 225 -18.66 -17.38 -21.65
CA SER A 225 -20.10 -17.36 -21.34
C SER A 225 -20.41 -17.08 -19.86
N LYS A 226 -19.47 -17.37 -18.94
CA LYS A 226 -19.64 -17.01 -17.51
C LYS A 226 -19.25 -15.59 -17.20
N LEU A 227 -18.33 -15.01 -17.95
CA LEU A 227 -17.84 -13.66 -17.71
C LEU A 227 -18.96 -12.61 -17.76
N VAL A 228 -19.86 -12.74 -18.74
CA VAL A 228 -20.99 -11.81 -18.93
C VAL A 228 -22.04 -11.89 -17.81
N THR A 229 -22.10 -13.01 -17.09
CA THR A 229 -23.07 -13.25 -15.99
C THR A 229 -22.49 -13.02 -14.58
N LYS A 230 -21.24 -12.51 -14.50
CA LYS A 230 -20.53 -12.32 -13.23
C LYS A 230 -21.28 -11.36 -12.31
N ASN A 231 -21.06 -11.47 -11.00
CA ASN A 231 -21.61 -10.59 -9.97
C ASN A 231 -23.16 -10.50 -9.96
N LYS A 232 -23.83 -11.53 -10.52
CA LYS A 232 -25.28 -11.66 -10.69
C LYS A 232 -25.87 -10.75 -11.78
N ALA A 233 -25.05 -10.34 -12.75
CA ALA A 233 -25.56 -9.81 -13.99
C ALA A 233 -26.36 -10.89 -14.74
N ASP A 234 -27.43 -10.48 -15.42
CA ASP A 234 -28.09 -11.32 -16.40
C ASP A 234 -27.25 -11.38 -17.70
N ASP A 235 -26.74 -10.23 -18.18
CA ASP A 235 -25.80 -10.11 -19.31
C ASP A 235 -25.12 -8.73 -19.32
N SER A 236 -23.88 -8.65 -18.83
CA SER A 236 -23.06 -7.42 -18.85
C SER A 236 -22.14 -7.36 -20.08
N SER A 237 -22.73 -7.42 -21.28
CA SER A 237 -21.99 -7.31 -22.54
C SER A 237 -22.62 -6.38 -23.57
N GLY A 238 -21.78 -5.81 -24.45
CA GLY A 238 -22.22 -4.96 -25.56
C GLY A 238 -21.11 -4.52 -26.49
N GLU A 239 -21.46 -3.91 -27.62
CA GLU A 239 -20.49 -3.42 -28.61
C GLU A 239 -19.91 -2.07 -28.18
N ALA A 240 -18.59 -2.00 -28.03
CA ALA A 240 -17.86 -0.79 -27.66
C ALA A 240 -16.40 -0.84 -28.12
N THR A 241 -15.66 0.24 -27.86
CA THR A 241 -14.21 0.27 -28.06
C THR A 241 -13.54 -0.22 -26.79
N ASP A 242 -12.73 -1.28 -26.90
CA ASP A 242 -11.95 -1.82 -25.80
C ASP A 242 -10.96 -0.76 -25.28
N LEU A 243 -10.98 -0.51 -23.97
CA LEU A 243 -10.10 0.45 -23.30
C LEU A 243 -8.61 0.07 -23.38
N VAL A 244 -8.30 -1.21 -23.55
CA VAL A 244 -6.92 -1.70 -23.57
C VAL A 244 -6.35 -1.72 -24.99
N THR A 245 -7.05 -2.38 -25.90
CA THR A 245 -6.59 -2.59 -27.28
C THR A 245 -6.97 -1.45 -28.22
N GLY A 246 -8.04 -0.70 -27.93
CA GLY A 246 -8.57 0.33 -28.80
C GLY A 246 -9.41 -0.19 -29.97
N ASP A 247 -9.62 -1.51 -30.05
CA ASP A 247 -10.42 -2.14 -31.11
C ASP A 247 -11.92 -2.07 -30.81
N GLY A 248 -12.72 -1.95 -31.88
CA GLY A 248 -14.17 -2.03 -31.80
C GLY A 248 -14.63 -3.49 -31.81
N THR A 249 -15.19 -3.97 -30.70
CA THR A 249 -15.59 -5.37 -30.53
C THR A 249 -16.69 -5.51 -29.49
N ARG A 250 -17.13 -6.75 -29.26
CA ARG A 250 -17.96 -7.10 -28.11
C ARG A 250 -17.13 -7.01 -26.83
N THR A 251 -17.64 -6.28 -25.86
CA THR A 251 -16.96 -5.95 -24.61
C THR A 251 -17.81 -6.32 -23.40
N VAL A 252 -17.15 -6.45 -22.26
CA VAL A 252 -17.72 -6.71 -20.95
C VAL A 252 -17.24 -5.66 -19.94
N GLY A 253 -18.01 -5.41 -18.88
CA GLY A 253 -17.64 -4.46 -17.82
C GLY A 253 -17.38 -5.09 -16.45
N THR A 254 -17.46 -6.41 -16.34
CA THR A 254 -17.39 -7.16 -15.07
C THR A 254 -16.02 -7.79 -14.79
N ALA A 255 -14.97 -7.38 -15.52
CA ALA A 255 -13.60 -7.82 -15.23
C ALA A 255 -13.21 -7.42 -13.80
N GLU A 256 -12.47 -8.29 -13.10
CA GLU A 256 -11.99 -8.00 -11.74
C GLU A 256 -11.14 -6.73 -11.69
N ASP A 257 -11.37 -5.89 -10.68
CA ASP A 257 -10.52 -4.75 -10.39
C ASP A 257 -10.37 -4.49 -8.89
N PRO A 258 -9.23 -3.89 -8.48
CA PRO A 258 -8.98 -3.43 -7.11
C PRO A 258 -10.12 -2.62 -6.47
N GLN A 259 -10.82 -1.81 -7.26
CA GLN A 259 -11.80 -0.84 -6.77
C GLN A 259 -13.20 -1.44 -6.62
N ASN A 260 -13.47 -2.54 -7.34
CA ASN A 260 -14.73 -3.24 -7.42
C ASN A 260 -15.94 -2.31 -7.68
N TYR A 261 -15.84 -1.45 -8.70
CA TYR A 261 -16.87 -0.45 -9.02
C TYR A 261 -18.22 -1.04 -9.49
N PHE A 262 -18.29 -2.30 -9.92
CA PHE A 262 -19.51 -2.92 -10.48
C PHE A 262 -19.88 -4.21 -9.74
N LEU A 263 -20.26 -4.05 -8.47
CA LEU A 263 -20.74 -5.14 -7.63
C LEU A 263 -22.26 -5.14 -7.51
N GLY A 264 -22.86 -6.34 -7.46
CA GLY A 264 -24.30 -6.50 -7.25
C GLY A 264 -24.82 -5.98 -5.89
N LYS A 265 -23.93 -5.58 -4.96
CA LYS A 265 -24.28 -5.03 -3.63
C LYS A 265 -23.44 -3.79 -3.27
N GLN A 266 -23.61 -2.68 -3.97
CA GLN A 266 -23.05 -1.40 -3.51
C GLN A 266 -23.85 -0.76 -2.36
N LEU A 267 -23.17 0.02 -1.53
CA LEU A 267 -23.76 0.74 -0.39
C LEU A 267 -24.60 1.94 -0.87
N GLU A 268 -24.12 2.61 -1.92
CA GLU A 268 -24.79 3.72 -2.58
C GLU A 268 -25.10 3.37 -4.05
N LYS A 269 -26.28 3.73 -4.53
CA LYS A 269 -26.67 3.54 -5.93
C LYS A 269 -26.36 4.82 -6.70
N PHE A 270 -25.16 4.90 -7.27
CA PHE A 270 -24.82 6.01 -8.15
C PHE A 270 -25.38 5.78 -9.57
N PRO A 271 -25.98 6.80 -10.20
CA PRO A 271 -26.31 6.73 -11.62
C PRO A 271 -25.06 6.41 -12.45
N GLY A 272 -25.09 5.34 -13.24
CA GLY A 272 -23.95 4.91 -14.08
C GLY A 272 -23.15 3.74 -13.52
N LEU A 273 -23.33 3.35 -12.26
CA LEU A 273 -22.76 2.12 -11.68
C LEU A 273 -23.79 0.97 -11.75
N ASP A 274 -24.30 0.72 -12.96
CA ASP A 274 -25.19 -0.42 -13.24
C ASP A 274 -24.35 -1.59 -13.76
N ILE A 275 -24.44 -2.72 -13.08
CA ILE A 275 -23.69 -3.93 -13.43
C ILE A 275 -24.04 -4.46 -14.82
N GLU A 276 -25.29 -4.37 -15.26
CA GLU A 276 -25.71 -4.83 -16.60
C GLU A 276 -25.12 -3.95 -17.71
N GLU A 277 -24.79 -2.70 -17.38
CA GLU A 277 -24.33 -1.69 -18.33
C GLU A 277 -22.89 -1.26 -18.08
N ALA A 278 -22.16 -2.01 -17.23
CA ALA A 278 -20.78 -1.72 -16.86
C ALA A 278 -19.85 -1.64 -18.08
N TRP A 279 -20.15 -2.42 -19.12
CA TRP A 279 -19.44 -2.42 -20.41
C TRP A 279 -19.50 -1.06 -21.12
N ARG A 280 -20.45 -0.16 -20.79
CA ARG A 280 -20.48 1.20 -21.36
C ARG A 280 -19.44 2.13 -20.75
N SER A 281 -19.17 1.96 -19.46
CA SER A 281 -18.23 2.79 -18.70
C SER A 281 -16.82 2.21 -18.68
N HIS A 282 -16.70 0.88 -18.62
CA HIS A 282 -15.43 0.16 -18.61
C HIS A 282 -15.42 -0.94 -19.68
N PRO A 283 -15.55 -0.59 -20.98
CA PRO A 283 -15.52 -1.58 -22.05
C PRO A 283 -14.15 -2.25 -22.14
N ILE A 284 -14.12 -3.57 -21.96
CA ILE A 284 -12.93 -4.40 -22.19
C ILE A 284 -13.35 -5.57 -23.06
N SER A 285 -12.55 -5.93 -24.07
CA SER A 285 -12.83 -7.13 -24.87
C SER A 285 -12.83 -8.39 -23.99
N GLU A 286 -13.62 -9.40 -24.38
CA GLU A 286 -13.76 -10.64 -23.63
C GLU A 286 -12.39 -11.30 -23.31
N ASP A 287 -11.47 -11.31 -24.28
CA ASP A 287 -10.12 -11.90 -24.13
C ASP A 287 -9.19 -11.02 -23.26
N ALA A 288 -9.29 -9.69 -23.40
CA ALA A 288 -8.54 -8.78 -22.54
C ALA A 288 -9.02 -8.83 -21.09
N ALA A 289 -10.31 -9.05 -20.86
CA ALA A 289 -10.86 -9.23 -19.53
C ALA A 289 -10.33 -10.50 -18.85
N ILE A 290 -10.16 -11.61 -19.59
CA ILE A 290 -9.49 -12.82 -19.08
C ILE A 290 -8.04 -12.51 -18.71
N THR A 291 -7.32 -11.78 -19.56
CA THR A 291 -5.93 -11.39 -19.28
C THR A 291 -5.83 -10.51 -18.03
N VAL A 292 -6.73 -9.53 -17.88
CA VAL A 292 -6.83 -8.67 -16.68
C VAL A 292 -7.06 -9.48 -15.41
N MET A 293 -7.86 -10.55 -15.46
CA MET A 293 -8.09 -11.43 -14.31
C MET A 293 -6.80 -12.17 -13.88
N ASN A 294 -5.89 -12.47 -14.80
CA ASN A 294 -4.61 -13.11 -14.46
C ASN A 294 -3.62 -12.17 -13.73
N ALA A 295 -3.93 -10.88 -13.64
CA ALA A 295 -3.11 -9.91 -12.94
C ALA A 295 -3.21 -10.00 -11.42
N GLU A 296 -4.18 -10.76 -10.88
CA GLU A 296 -4.52 -10.81 -9.45
C GLU A 296 -3.29 -11.00 -8.57
N THR A 297 -2.43 -11.98 -8.88
CA THR A 297 -1.20 -12.25 -8.14
C THR A 297 -0.32 -11.00 -8.02
N PHE A 298 0.00 -10.34 -9.13
CA PHE A 298 0.85 -9.14 -9.10
C PHE A 298 0.16 -7.93 -8.48
N VAL A 299 -1.15 -7.79 -8.68
CA VAL A 299 -1.95 -6.69 -8.10
C VAL A 299 -2.02 -6.82 -6.57
N ASP A 300 -2.18 -8.03 -6.05
CA ASP A 300 -2.27 -8.29 -4.62
C ASP A 300 -0.92 -8.14 -3.93
N GLU A 301 0.17 -8.63 -4.52
CA GLU A 301 1.52 -8.44 -3.97
C GLU A 301 1.99 -6.98 -4.03
N CYS A 302 1.43 -6.17 -4.94
CA CYS A 302 1.65 -4.73 -4.99
C CYS A 302 0.67 -3.94 -4.10
N SER A 303 0.22 -4.55 -3.00
CA SER A 303 -0.70 -3.92 -2.05
C SER A 303 -0.37 -4.26 -0.60
N TYR A 304 -0.79 -3.43 0.33
CA TYR A 304 -0.68 -3.68 1.77
C TYR A 304 -1.90 -3.12 2.50
N ARG A 305 -2.07 -3.50 3.77
CA ARG A 305 -3.16 -2.98 4.61
C ARG A 305 -2.64 -1.99 5.65
N THR A 306 -3.31 -0.86 5.77
CA THR A 306 -3.04 0.17 6.78
C THR A 306 -4.32 0.97 7.04
N PHE A 307 -4.51 1.45 8.27
CA PHE A 307 -5.68 2.27 8.66
C PHE A 307 -7.05 1.67 8.25
N GLY A 308 -7.19 0.34 8.34
CA GLY A 308 -8.40 -0.38 7.89
C GLY A 308 -8.60 -0.49 6.37
N ALA A 309 -7.79 0.21 5.55
CA ALA A 309 -7.85 0.18 4.09
C ALA A 309 -6.79 -0.77 3.48
N LYS A 310 -7.05 -1.22 2.25
CA LYS A 310 -6.07 -1.88 1.36
C LYS A 310 -5.53 -0.83 0.40
N VAL A 311 -4.24 -0.54 0.48
CA VAL A 311 -3.55 0.43 -0.38
C VAL A 311 -2.83 -0.31 -1.49
N TYR A 312 -3.15 0.01 -2.72
CA TYR A 312 -2.52 -0.49 -3.95
C TYR A 312 -1.48 0.52 -4.43
N TYR A 313 -0.28 0.03 -4.77
CA TYR A 313 0.80 0.84 -5.30
C TYR A 313 1.47 0.09 -6.47
N LEU A 314 0.85 0.17 -7.65
CA LEU A 314 1.18 -0.67 -8.80
C LEU A 314 2.23 0.01 -9.70
N PRO A 315 3.49 -0.48 -9.77
CA PRO A 315 4.51 0.08 -10.65
C PRO A 315 4.18 -0.08 -12.13
N TYR A 316 4.45 0.93 -12.95
CA TYR A 316 4.39 0.83 -14.39
C TYR A 316 5.30 1.86 -15.06
N PHE A 317 5.76 1.57 -16.28
CA PHE A 317 6.52 2.52 -17.08
C PHE A 317 5.56 3.35 -17.96
N GLN A 318 5.75 4.67 -17.94
CA GLN A 318 4.92 5.60 -18.71
C GLN A 318 5.16 5.41 -20.22
N GLY A 319 4.07 5.47 -21.00
CA GLY A 319 4.13 5.37 -22.46
C GLY A 319 3.78 3.97 -22.96
N VAL A 320 4.14 3.68 -24.21
CA VAL A 320 3.94 2.35 -24.82
C VAL A 320 4.98 1.40 -24.21
N PRO A 321 4.58 0.23 -23.68
CA PRO A 321 5.52 -0.75 -23.15
C PRO A 321 6.59 -1.14 -24.17
N THR A 322 7.84 -1.20 -23.71
CA THR A 322 8.99 -1.68 -24.50
C THR A 322 9.46 -3.02 -23.94
N PRO A 323 10.14 -3.87 -24.72
CA PRO A 323 10.71 -5.12 -24.21
C PRO A 323 11.60 -4.93 -22.98
N ASP A 324 12.45 -3.89 -22.97
CA ASP A 324 13.30 -3.58 -21.83
C ASP A 324 12.49 -3.16 -20.59
N GLY A 325 11.54 -2.24 -20.74
CA GLY A 325 10.68 -1.80 -19.64
C GLY A 325 9.78 -2.93 -19.12
N ALA A 326 9.33 -3.82 -19.99
CA ALA A 326 8.54 -5.00 -19.62
C ALA A 326 9.35 -6.01 -18.79
N ARG A 327 10.62 -6.27 -19.15
CA ARG A 327 11.51 -7.13 -18.36
C ARG A 327 11.84 -6.53 -17.00
N GLU A 328 12.04 -5.22 -16.93
CA GLU A 328 12.27 -4.50 -15.67
C GLU A 328 11.03 -4.52 -14.77
N LEU A 329 9.86 -4.27 -15.34
CA LEU A 329 8.60 -4.38 -14.61
C LEU A 329 8.37 -5.82 -14.13
N TYR A 330 8.62 -6.82 -14.98
CA TYR A 330 8.51 -8.22 -14.59
C TYR A 330 9.44 -8.56 -13.42
N GLY A 331 10.69 -8.07 -13.44
CA GLY A 331 11.64 -8.21 -12.33
C GLY A 331 11.08 -7.66 -11.01
N LEU A 332 10.57 -6.42 -11.02
CA LEU A 332 9.92 -5.82 -9.85
C LEU A 332 8.77 -6.67 -9.30
N LEU A 333 7.87 -7.11 -10.18
CA LEU A 333 6.68 -7.87 -9.82
C LEU A 333 7.04 -9.27 -9.31
N TYR A 334 7.98 -9.94 -9.97
CA TYR A 334 8.51 -11.23 -9.53
C TYR A 334 9.17 -11.13 -8.15
N HIS A 335 9.94 -10.08 -7.89
CA HIS A 335 10.54 -9.90 -6.57
C HIS A 335 9.48 -9.57 -5.51
N ALA A 336 8.42 -8.83 -5.85
CA ALA A 336 7.31 -8.58 -4.95
C ALA A 336 6.62 -9.89 -4.50
N THR A 337 6.48 -10.88 -5.38
CA THR A 337 5.86 -12.18 -5.03
C THR A 337 6.75 -13.12 -4.19
N ASN A 338 8.02 -12.79 -3.95
CA ASN A 338 9.00 -13.71 -3.36
C ASN A 338 9.63 -13.21 -2.05
N ASP A 339 9.33 -11.99 -1.59
CA ASP A 339 10.02 -11.35 -0.47
C ASP A 339 9.06 -10.46 0.33
N ASP A 340 8.67 -10.92 1.52
CA ASP A 340 7.55 -10.35 2.29
C ASP A 340 7.91 -9.06 3.08
N ASP A 341 9.19 -8.67 3.16
CA ASP A 341 9.65 -7.67 4.13
C ASP A 341 9.61 -6.21 3.61
N MET A 342 9.34 -5.98 2.32
CA MET A 342 9.39 -4.66 1.69
C MET A 342 8.13 -4.29 0.93
N THR A 343 7.72 -3.03 1.03
CA THR A 343 6.67 -2.47 0.19
C THR A 343 7.10 -2.36 -1.28
N PRO A 344 6.15 -2.26 -2.23
CA PRO A 344 6.47 -2.02 -3.63
C PRO A 344 7.30 -0.75 -3.87
N VAL A 345 7.09 0.30 -3.06
CA VAL A 345 7.88 1.54 -3.08
C VAL A 345 9.33 1.25 -2.73
N GLU A 346 9.57 0.57 -1.61
CA GLU A 346 10.90 0.27 -1.12
C GLU A 346 11.68 -0.61 -2.09
N ARG A 347 11.00 -1.61 -2.67
CA ARG A 347 11.59 -2.50 -3.66
C ARG A 347 12.03 -1.74 -4.90
N ALA A 348 11.13 -0.93 -5.46
CA ALA A 348 11.45 -0.09 -6.60
C ALA A 348 12.59 0.89 -6.27
N TYR A 349 12.62 1.44 -5.06
CA TYR A 349 13.73 2.27 -4.63
C TYR A 349 15.06 1.52 -4.64
N GLN A 350 15.13 0.34 -4.04
CA GLN A 350 16.38 -0.43 -3.98
C GLN A 350 16.89 -0.81 -5.36
N GLU A 351 16.00 -1.19 -6.28
CA GLU A 351 16.35 -1.61 -7.64
C GLU A 351 16.81 -0.43 -8.51
N PHE A 352 16.18 0.74 -8.37
CA PHE A 352 16.36 1.86 -9.30
C PHE A 352 17.06 3.09 -8.73
N GLN A 353 17.41 3.14 -7.44
CA GLN A 353 18.05 4.29 -6.78
C GLN A 353 19.29 4.88 -7.50
N ASN A 354 20.00 4.09 -8.32
CA ASN A 354 21.21 4.51 -9.03
C ASN A 354 20.98 4.76 -10.53
N ARG A 355 19.72 4.73 -10.98
CA ARG A 355 19.34 4.82 -12.38
C ARG A 355 18.47 6.06 -12.58
N ASP A 356 18.68 6.75 -13.69
CA ASP A 356 17.89 7.94 -14.06
C ASP A 356 16.56 7.52 -14.72
N ILE A 357 15.78 6.71 -14.00
CA ILE A 357 14.47 6.21 -14.47
C ILE A 357 13.28 6.75 -13.67
N ASP A 358 13.54 7.63 -12.70
CA ASP A 358 12.52 8.24 -11.82
C ASP A 358 11.44 9.00 -12.63
N TYR A 359 11.77 9.42 -13.86
CA TYR A 359 10.84 10.08 -14.77
C TYR A 359 10.00 9.13 -15.62
N GLU A 360 10.36 7.86 -15.73
CA GLU A 360 9.65 6.87 -16.54
C GLU A 360 8.81 5.93 -15.67
N LEU A 361 9.34 5.52 -14.51
CA LEU A 361 8.61 4.71 -13.54
C LEU A 361 7.55 5.56 -12.83
N ARG A 362 6.32 5.05 -12.84
CA ARG A 362 5.14 5.62 -12.19
C ARG A 362 4.46 4.55 -11.37
N PHE A 363 3.61 4.99 -10.47
CA PHE A 363 2.79 4.10 -9.67
C PHE A 363 1.35 4.53 -9.76
N TYR A 364 0.49 3.56 -10.02
CA TYR A 364 -0.93 3.73 -9.73
C TYR A 364 -1.13 3.55 -8.23
N VAL A 365 -1.67 4.58 -7.57
CA VAL A 365 -1.95 4.60 -6.14
C VAL A 365 -3.44 4.61 -5.93
N SER A 366 -3.95 3.72 -5.08
CA SER A 366 -5.35 3.78 -4.65
C SER A 366 -5.52 3.15 -3.27
N ALA A 367 -6.34 3.75 -2.42
CA ALA A 367 -6.73 3.13 -1.15
C ALA A 367 -8.21 2.74 -1.20
N VAL A 368 -8.48 1.48 -0.87
CA VAL A 368 -9.82 0.89 -0.93
C VAL A 368 -10.10 0.18 0.39
N MET A 369 -11.22 0.49 1.04
CA MET A 369 -11.65 -0.21 2.25
C MET A 369 -12.69 -1.28 1.95
N PRO A 370 -12.37 -2.56 2.17
CA PRO A 370 -13.33 -3.64 2.01
C PRO A 370 -14.23 -3.77 3.25
N HIS A 371 -15.53 -3.70 3.05
CA HIS A 371 -16.57 -3.96 4.04
C HIS A 371 -17.18 -5.36 3.91
N GLN A 372 -17.95 -5.80 4.92
CA GLN A 372 -18.66 -7.08 4.87
C GLN A 372 -19.62 -7.17 3.65
N MET A 373 -19.65 -8.35 3.02
CA MET A 373 -20.50 -8.70 1.87
C MET A 373 -20.20 -7.96 0.55
N SER A 374 -18.93 -7.84 0.17
CA SER A 374 -18.51 -7.30 -1.13
C SER A 374 -18.99 -5.85 -1.31
N ARG A 375 -18.56 -4.99 -0.40
CA ARG A 375 -18.80 -3.54 -0.39
C ARG A 375 -17.45 -2.87 -0.24
N TYR A 376 -17.18 -1.83 -1.00
CA TYR A 376 -15.87 -1.18 -1.03
C TYR A 376 -16.06 0.32 -1.07
N ASP A 377 -15.31 1.04 -0.24
CA ASP A 377 -15.17 2.49 -0.29
C ASP A 377 -13.80 2.83 -0.90
N VAL A 378 -13.77 3.74 -1.88
CA VAL A 378 -12.53 4.20 -2.54
C VAL A 378 -12.22 5.60 -2.01
N TYR A 379 -11.04 5.75 -1.40
CA TYR A 379 -10.63 7.00 -0.72
C TYR A 379 -9.96 7.98 -1.67
N GLY A 380 -9.13 7.44 -2.57
CA GLY A 380 -8.44 8.22 -3.58
C GLY A 380 -7.81 7.30 -4.61
N GLU A 381 -7.55 7.87 -5.78
CA GLU A 381 -6.79 7.23 -6.84
C GLU A 381 -5.93 8.24 -7.59
N THR A 382 -4.75 7.81 -8.01
CA THR A 382 -3.95 8.55 -8.98
C THR A 382 -3.15 7.59 -9.85
N MET A 383 -2.92 7.96 -11.10
CA MET A 383 -1.98 7.26 -11.98
C MET A 383 -0.55 7.80 -11.83
N ASN A 384 -0.36 8.93 -11.14
CA ASN A 384 0.89 9.70 -11.22
C ASN A 384 1.78 9.60 -9.99
N GLY A 385 1.60 8.57 -9.15
CA GLY A 385 2.48 8.32 -8.02
C GLY A 385 3.93 8.22 -8.48
N ARG A 386 4.85 8.83 -7.71
CA ARG A 386 6.28 8.82 -8.03
C ARG A 386 7.08 8.39 -6.83
N LEU A 387 8.11 7.59 -7.10
CA LEU A 387 9.07 7.14 -6.10
C LEU A 387 9.76 8.28 -5.34
N LEU A 388 9.97 9.41 -6.03
CA LEU A 388 10.70 10.55 -5.50
C LEU A 388 10.04 11.12 -4.23
N TYR A 389 8.72 11.27 -4.19
CA TYR A 389 8.04 11.92 -3.06
C TYR A 389 8.24 11.19 -1.72
N PRO A 390 7.88 9.90 -1.56
CA PRO A 390 8.09 9.20 -0.29
C PRO A 390 9.57 9.05 0.06
N LYS A 391 10.45 8.91 -0.94
CA LYS A 391 11.91 8.83 -0.75
C LYS A 391 12.48 10.14 -0.22
N THR A 392 12.24 11.24 -0.91
CA THR A 392 12.77 12.55 -0.51
C THR A 392 12.21 12.95 0.84
N LEU A 393 10.91 12.72 1.13
CA LEU A 393 10.36 12.98 2.45
C LEU A 393 11.07 12.16 3.55
N ALA A 394 11.39 10.90 3.27
CA ALA A 394 12.14 10.07 4.19
C ALA A 394 13.58 10.58 4.42
N VAL A 395 14.26 11.01 3.36
CA VAL A 395 15.59 11.62 3.45
C VAL A 395 15.54 12.92 4.24
N GLU A 396 14.59 13.80 3.95
CA GLU A 396 14.46 15.09 4.61
C GLU A 396 14.11 14.96 6.09
N HIS A 397 13.21 14.05 6.44
CA HIS A 397 12.95 13.77 7.85
C HIS A 397 14.22 13.30 8.58
N ASN A 398 15.01 12.42 7.96
CA ASN A 398 16.28 11.97 8.54
C ASN A 398 17.31 13.11 8.64
N ASN A 399 17.34 14.05 7.69
CA ASN A 399 18.19 15.25 7.75
C ASN A 399 17.76 16.15 8.92
N VAL A 400 16.46 16.41 9.07
CA VAL A 400 15.90 17.24 10.15
C VAL A 400 16.34 16.70 11.52
N VAL A 401 16.10 15.41 11.79
CA VAL A 401 16.43 14.85 13.12
C VAL A 401 17.91 14.58 13.32
N GLY A 402 18.66 14.28 12.24
CA GLY A 402 20.07 13.88 12.32
C GLY A 402 21.09 15.00 12.18
N LYS A 403 20.71 16.16 11.63
CA LYS A 403 21.65 17.24 11.29
C LYS A 403 21.24 18.63 11.72
N ALA A 404 19.94 18.92 11.83
CA ALA A 404 19.48 20.27 12.16
C ALA A 404 19.82 20.63 13.61
N THR A 405 20.25 21.88 13.82
CA THR A 405 20.49 22.46 15.15
C THR A 405 19.25 22.45 16.06
N ALA A 406 18.05 22.30 15.50
CA ALA A 406 16.82 22.13 16.27
C ALA A 406 16.80 20.84 17.11
N PHE A 407 17.39 19.75 16.63
CA PHE A 407 17.37 18.42 17.26
C PHE A 407 18.73 17.96 17.77
N ASN A 408 19.79 18.69 17.42
CA ASN A 408 21.17 18.34 17.74
C ASN A 408 21.88 19.52 18.44
N SER A 409 22.79 19.23 19.36
CA SER A 409 23.64 20.24 20.00
C SER A 409 25.09 19.76 20.07
N LYS A 410 26.03 20.68 19.90
CA LYS A 410 27.48 20.47 20.10
C LYS A 410 28.04 21.29 21.27
N THR A 411 27.17 21.93 22.03
CA THR A 411 27.53 22.73 23.20
C THR A 411 27.25 21.94 24.48
N ASP A 412 27.73 22.41 25.63
CA ASP A 412 27.41 21.84 26.95
C ASP A 412 25.95 22.10 27.39
N ARG A 413 25.05 22.31 26.42
CA ARG A 413 23.62 22.54 26.58
C ARG A 413 22.91 21.58 25.63
N THR A 414 21.78 21.05 26.05
CA THR A 414 20.94 20.16 25.22
C THR A 414 20.49 20.82 23.91
N ALA A 415 19.90 20.08 22.97
CA ALA A 415 19.27 20.64 21.77
C ALA A 415 18.00 21.46 22.10
N PRO A 416 17.48 22.31 21.20
CA PRO A 416 16.17 22.95 21.37
C PRO A 416 15.03 21.94 21.61
N ILE A 417 14.95 20.90 20.78
CA ILE A 417 13.91 19.88 20.79
C ILE A 417 14.51 18.52 21.19
N PRO A 418 13.84 17.71 22.03
CA PRO A 418 14.38 16.46 22.51
C PRO A 418 14.42 15.39 21.42
N THR A 419 15.40 14.49 21.51
CA THR A 419 15.50 13.25 20.73
C THR A 419 15.54 12.04 21.67
N HIS A 420 15.15 10.85 21.18
CA HIS A 420 15.21 9.64 21.99
C HIS A 420 15.29 8.38 21.13
N GLY A 421 16.18 7.45 21.46
CA GLY A 421 16.46 6.23 20.67
C GLY A 421 15.28 5.27 20.49
N ASN A 422 14.32 5.27 21.42
CA ASN A 422 13.10 4.46 21.32
C ASN A 422 11.98 5.11 20.51
N TRP A 423 12.16 6.34 20.03
CA TRP A 423 11.17 7.07 19.23
C TRP A 423 11.67 7.16 17.80
N ALA A 424 11.13 6.32 16.91
CA ALA A 424 11.70 6.16 15.57
C ALA A 424 11.64 7.46 14.74
N LEU A 425 10.69 8.38 15.00
CA LEU A 425 10.64 9.70 14.36
C LEU A 425 11.60 10.74 14.96
N LEU A 426 12.44 10.37 15.92
CA LEU A 426 13.41 11.26 16.57
C LEU A 426 14.87 10.80 16.41
N THR A 427 15.10 9.82 15.55
CA THR A 427 16.43 9.33 15.19
C THR A 427 16.52 9.09 13.70
N GLY A 428 17.71 9.25 13.12
CA GLY A 428 17.94 8.79 11.74
C GLY A 428 17.68 7.29 11.64
N ASP A 429 16.81 6.88 10.72
CA ASP A 429 16.39 5.48 10.56
C ASP A 429 16.39 5.08 9.08
N ASP A 430 17.05 3.97 8.77
CA ASP A 430 17.06 3.38 7.42
C ASP A 430 15.67 2.86 7.01
N ARG A 431 14.77 2.62 7.98
CA ARG A 431 13.36 2.25 7.77
C ARG A 431 12.44 3.44 7.57
N ARG A 432 12.96 4.67 7.44
CA ARG A 432 12.11 5.85 7.22
C ARG A 432 11.28 5.74 5.96
N LEU A 433 11.83 5.18 4.88
CA LEU A 433 11.05 4.96 3.66
C LEU A 433 9.89 3.99 3.89
N HIS A 434 10.11 2.92 4.66
CA HIS A 434 9.05 2.02 5.11
C HIS A 434 7.94 2.78 5.85
N ALA A 435 8.33 3.58 6.85
CA ALA A 435 7.42 4.37 7.66
C ALA A 435 6.53 5.29 6.81
N VAL A 436 7.13 6.00 5.84
CA VAL A 436 6.43 6.92 4.95
C VAL A 436 5.52 6.15 3.98
N SER A 437 6.05 5.09 3.36
CA SER A 437 5.34 4.33 2.33
C SER A 437 4.20 3.45 2.85
N THR A 438 4.18 3.11 4.14
CA THR A 438 3.11 2.30 4.78
C THR A 438 2.07 3.14 5.54
N GLY A 439 2.29 4.45 5.66
CA GLY A 439 1.46 5.34 6.47
C GLY A 439 1.83 5.37 7.95
N TRP A 440 2.67 4.47 8.46
CA TRP A 440 3.08 4.46 9.88
C TRP A 440 3.62 5.83 10.34
N TYR A 441 4.26 6.58 9.43
CA TYR A 441 4.68 7.97 9.64
C TYR A 441 3.56 8.90 10.15
N PHE A 442 2.36 8.80 9.58
CA PHE A 442 1.17 9.55 10.03
C PHE A 442 0.47 8.87 11.20
N GLY A 443 0.47 7.53 11.25
CA GLY A 443 -0.08 6.78 12.38
C GLY A 443 0.57 7.13 13.73
N GLU A 444 1.86 7.47 13.72
CA GLU A 444 2.55 7.96 14.91
C GLU A 444 2.15 9.39 15.32
N THR A 445 1.86 10.27 14.37
CA THR A 445 1.78 11.72 14.64
C THR A 445 0.36 12.25 14.71
N PHE A 446 -0.57 11.63 14.00
CA PHE A 446 -1.98 12.01 13.93
C PHE A 446 -2.79 11.34 15.05
N ALA A 447 -4.06 11.73 15.18
CA ALA A 447 -4.93 11.18 16.21
C ALA A 447 -5.20 9.68 15.97
N GLU A 448 -5.17 8.89 17.05
CA GLU A 448 -5.50 7.47 17.01
C GLU A 448 -6.99 7.26 16.72
N ARG A 449 -7.28 6.27 15.88
CA ARG A 449 -8.62 5.83 15.54
C ARG A 449 -8.68 4.32 15.60
N ASP A 450 -9.88 3.79 15.80
CA ASP A 450 -10.11 2.36 15.74
C ASP A 450 -10.11 1.92 14.26
N ASP A 451 -9.09 1.15 13.88
CA ASP A 451 -8.95 0.64 12.52
C ASP A 451 -10.05 -0.40 12.18
N ASP A 452 -10.78 -0.93 13.17
CA ASP A 452 -11.97 -1.77 12.97
C ASP A 452 -13.23 -0.92 12.65
N GLU A 453 -13.22 0.37 12.96
CA GLU A 453 -14.28 1.36 12.65
C GLU A 453 -13.75 2.45 11.69
N ALA A 454 -12.89 2.05 10.75
CA ALA A 454 -12.24 2.99 9.86
C ALA A 454 -13.26 3.78 9.01
N ALA A 455 -13.09 5.11 9.00
CA ALA A 455 -14.03 6.05 8.40
C ALA A 455 -13.59 6.45 6.98
N ALA A 456 -14.53 6.87 6.14
CA ALA A 456 -14.26 7.31 4.76
C ALA A 456 -13.42 8.60 4.67
N ASP A 457 -13.33 9.34 5.78
CA ASP A 457 -12.68 10.64 5.94
C ASP A 457 -11.49 10.56 6.92
N ASP A 458 -10.81 9.42 7.01
CA ASP A 458 -9.62 9.26 7.85
C ASP A 458 -8.44 10.09 7.30
N PRO A 459 -8.02 11.15 8.00
CA PRO A 459 -6.97 12.04 7.50
C PRO A 459 -5.60 11.38 7.35
N ARG A 460 -5.38 10.24 8.02
CA ARG A 460 -4.13 9.45 7.92
C ARG A 460 -4.02 8.79 6.54
N ILE A 461 -5.13 8.31 5.99
CA ILE A 461 -5.19 7.73 4.64
C ILE A 461 -4.99 8.83 3.60
N ASP A 462 -5.67 9.97 3.75
CA ASP A 462 -5.56 11.09 2.82
C ASP A 462 -4.13 11.64 2.78
N ALA A 463 -3.49 11.80 3.94
CA ALA A 463 -2.09 12.22 4.03
C ALA A 463 -1.12 11.20 3.40
N LEU A 464 -1.36 9.90 3.60
CA LEU A 464 -0.58 8.84 2.96
C LEU A 464 -0.70 8.91 1.42
N ILE A 465 -1.93 8.98 0.90
CA ILE A 465 -2.17 9.09 -0.54
C ILE A 465 -1.50 10.35 -1.09
N ALA A 466 -1.61 11.48 -0.39
CA ALA A 466 -1.02 12.75 -0.80
C ALA A 466 0.51 12.62 -0.96
N VAL A 467 1.21 12.05 0.04
CA VAL A 467 2.66 11.83 -0.04
C VAL A 467 3.04 10.86 -1.15
N LEU A 468 2.30 9.77 -1.33
CA LEU A 468 2.57 8.79 -2.39
C LEU A 468 2.34 9.38 -3.80
N SER A 469 1.44 10.34 -3.91
CA SER A 469 1.01 10.98 -5.17
C SER A 469 1.79 12.25 -5.49
N GLY A 470 2.38 12.89 -4.48
CA GLY A 470 2.92 14.25 -4.58
C GLY A 470 1.86 15.34 -4.50
N ASP A 471 0.68 15.03 -3.95
CA ASP A 471 -0.35 16.03 -3.66
C ASP A 471 -0.07 16.68 -2.30
N SER A 472 -0.59 17.89 -2.11
CA SER A 472 -0.40 18.66 -0.88
C SER A 472 -1.41 18.30 0.20
N ILE A 473 -0.96 18.28 1.45
CA ILE A 473 -1.78 18.12 2.66
C ILE A 473 -2.13 19.52 3.20
N ALA A 474 -3.38 19.73 3.63
CA ALA A 474 -3.78 20.99 4.24
C ALA A 474 -3.14 21.17 5.62
N VAL A 475 -2.52 22.33 5.87
CA VAL A 475 -1.93 22.67 7.18
C VAL A 475 -2.98 22.62 8.29
N GLU A 476 -4.21 23.01 7.98
CA GLU A 476 -5.39 22.89 8.84
C GLU A 476 -5.52 21.49 9.43
N THR A 477 -5.53 20.49 8.55
CA THR A 477 -5.68 19.07 8.90
C THR A 477 -4.50 18.59 9.72
N VAL A 478 -3.27 18.93 9.33
CA VAL A 478 -2.07 18.52 10.08
C VAL A 478 -2.10 19.04 11.52
N LEU A 479 -2.42 20.32 11.72
CA LEU A 479 -2.44 20.92 13.05
C LEU A 479 -3.60 20.40 13.93
N GLU A 480 -4.77 20.19 13.34
CA GLU A 480 -5.92 19.57 14.03
C GLU A 480 -5.54 18.16 14.54
N GLU A 481 -5.02 17.32 13.65
CA GLU A 481 -4.61 15.94 13.98
C GLU A 481 -3.49 15.90 15.02
N TYR A 482 -2.54 16.83 14.94
CA TYR A 482 -1.47 16.92 15.93
C TYR A 482 -1.98 17.28 17.32
N VAL A 483 -2.86 18.28 17.41
CA VAL A 483 -3.41 18.75 18.69
C VAL A 483 -4.32 17.70 19.33
N ASP A 484 -5.12 17.00 18.53
CA ASP A 484 -5.98 15.91 19.02
C ASP A 484 -5.16 14.73 19.52
N ARG A 485 -4.04 14.40 18.85
CA ARG A 485 -3.08 13.41 19.34
C ARG A 485 -2.43 13.82 20.65
N ILE A 486 -2.00 15.07 20.78
CA ILE A 486 -1.42 15.59 22.03
C ILE A 486 -2.44 15.53 23.18
N ASP A 487 -3.68 15.95 22.93
CA ASP A 487 -4.75 15.92 23.94
C ASP A 487 -5.06 14.49 24.38
N THR A 488 -5.02 13.52 23.46
CA THR A 488 -5.18 12.10 23.80
C THR A 488 -4.04 11.63 24.70
N ASP A 489 -2.78 11.91 24.33
CA ASP A 489 -1.61 11.49 25.08
C ASP A 489 -1.52 12.17 26.47
N GLU A 490 -1.94 13.45 26.61
CA GLU A 490 -2.01 14.15 27.91
C GLU A 490 -3.08 13.59 28.87
N ASN A 491 -4.14 12.97 28.34
CA ASN A 491 -5.24 12.41 29.13
C ASN A 491 -5.07 10.90 29.42
N ASP A 492 -4.02 10.26 28.91
CA ASP A 492 -3.73 8.85 29.19
C ASP A 492 -3.21 8.68 30.62
N GLU A 493 -3.97 7.96 31.45
CA GLU A 493 -3.62 7.68 32.84
C GLU A 493 -2.30 6.88 32.99
N ASN A 494 -1.80 6.27 31.91
CA ASN A 494 -0.53 5.54 31.88
C ASN A 494 0.67 6.42 31.52
N VAL A 495 0.45 7.67 31.10
CA VAL A 495 1.49 8.62 30.74
C VAL A 495 1.68 9.60 31.90
N GLU A 496 2.78 9.44 32.65
CA GLU A 496 3.03 10.24 33.87
C GLU A 496 3.47 11.68 33.59
N SER A 497 3.78 12.04 32.35
CA SER A 497 4.36 13.35 31.99
C SER A 497 3.86 13.90 30.65
N PHE A 498 4.00 15.20 30.45
CA PHE A 498 3.70 15.86 29.18
C PHE A 498 4.37 15.15 27.98
N PRO A 499 3.66 14.93 26.85
CA PRO A 499 4.12 14.10 25.74
C PRO A 499 5.15 14.82 24.85
N SER A 500 6.28 15.23 25.43
CA SER A 500 7.32 16.03 24.75
C SER A 500 7.91 15.34 23.52
N PHE A 501 8.12 14.02 23.56
CA PHE A 501 8.62 13.26 22.41
C PHE A 501 7.59 13.15 21.27
N ARG A 502 6.28 13.13 21.57
CA ARG A 502 5.23 13.18 20.54
C ARG A 502 5.26 14.53 19.83
N VAL A 503 5.27 15.63 20.58
CA VAL A 503 5.35 17.00 20.04
C VAL A 503 6.64 17.19 19.22
N ALA A 504 7.77 16.67 19.71
CA ALA A 504 9.03 16.69 18.97
C ALA A 504 8.93 15.92 17.63
N SER A 505 8.28 14.76 17.63
CA SER A 505 8.10 13.94 16.42
C SER A 505 7.20 14.64 15.40
N GLN A 506 6.11 15.26 15.87
CA GLN A 506 5.21 16.08 15.05
C GLN A 506 5.92 17.31 14.47
N PHE A 507 6.79 17.95 15.24
CA PHE A 507 7.59 19.08 14.76
C PHE A 507 8.61 18.64 13.71
N ALA A 508 9.31 17.52 13.92
CA ALA A 508 10.22 16.94 12.95
C ALA A 508 9.49 16.60 11.64
N GLN A 509 8.30 15.99 11.74
CA GLN A 509 7.44 15.71 10.60
C GLN A 509 7.00 16.99 9.88
N LEU A 510 6.56 18.01 10.60
CA LEU A 510 6.15 19.30 10.00
C LEU A 510 7.30 19.96 9.24
N CYS A 511 8.50 19.99 9.81
CA CYS A 511 9.68 20.52 9.16
C CYS A 511 9.99 19.78 7.85
N ALA A 512 9.90 18.44 7.86
CA ALA A 512 10.16 17.63 6.67
C ALA A 512 9.06 17.77 5.60
N LEU A 513 7.80 17.90 6.00
CA LEU A 513 6.67 18.15 5.07
C LEU A 513 6.74 19.55 4.44
N ALA A 514 7.31 20.53 5.15
CA ALA A 514 7.46 21.90 4.69
C ALA A 514 8.66 22.14 3.76
N THR A 515 9.38 21.08 3.36
CA THR A 515 10.53 21.25 2.43
C THR A 515 10.08 21.84 1.10
N ASP A 516 10.86 22.81 0.61
CA ASP A 516 10.62 23.48 -0.67
C ASP A 516 10.82 22.53 -1.87
N GLU A 517 11.42 21.34 -1.67
CA GLU A 517 11.62 20.35 -2.74
C GLU A 517 10.32 19.61 -3.12
N LEU A 518 9.38 19.46 -2.18
CA LEU A 518 8.23 18.56 -2.36
C LEU A 518 6.86 19.25 -2.40
N ASP A 519 6.74 20.49 -1.92
CA ASP A 519 5.47 21.24 -1.88
C ASP A 519 4.30 20.45 -1.24
N LEU A 520 4.59 19.62 -0.22
CA LEU A 520 3.61 18.71 0.39
C LEU A 520 2.64 19.39 1.37
N LEU A 521 2.79 20.69 1.62
CA LEU A 521 1.87 21.45 2.47
C LEU A 521 1.19 22.56 1.68
N SER A 522 -0.11 22.72 1.90
CA SER A 522 -0.91 23.80 1.33
C SER A 522 -1.84 24.41 2.37
N THR A 523 -2.32 25.62 2.11
CA THR A 523 -3.35 26.27 2.92
C THR A 523 -4.07 27.32 2.08
N ASP A 524 -5.38 27.47 2.34
CA ASP A 524 -6.19 28.57 1.79
C ASP A 524 -6.17 29.81 2.70
N ASP A 525 -5.57 29.72 3.90
CA ASP A 525 -5.42 30.82 4.84
C ASP A 525 -4.03 31.48 4.67
N PRO A 526 -3.95 32.73 4.14
CA PRO A 526 -2.68 33.44 4.02
C PRO A 526 -1.94 33.56 5.35
N GLY A 527 -2.66 33.54 6.46
CA GLY A 527 -2.10 33.56 7.81
C GLY A 527 -1.25 32.34 8.16
N ARG A 528 -1.46 31.20 7.49
CA ARG A 528 -0.76 29.93 7.68
C ARG A 528 0.27 29.62 6.61
N GLU A 529 0.40 30.46 5.59
CA GLU A 529 1.43 30.33 4.55
C GLU A 529 2.86 30.17 5.13
N PRO A 530 3.25 30.87 6.22
CA PRO A 530 4.56 30.66 6.83
C PRO A 530 4.81 29.25 7.38
N ILE A 531 3.75 28.45 7.61
CA ILE A 531 3.87 27.07 8.10
C ILE A 531 4.27 26.12 6.96
N THR A 532 3.99 26.48 5.70
CA THR A 532 4.35 25.68 4.53
C THR A 532 5.79 25.92 4.07
N LYS A 533 6.58 26.72 4.80
CA LYS A 533 7.95 27.11 4.44
C LYS A 533 8.98 26.25 5.15
N GLU A 534 10.01 25.88 4.41
CA GLU A 534 11.13 25.14 4.96
C GLU A 534 11.85 25.94 6.07
N PRO A 535 12.15 25.32 7.23
CA PRO A 535 12.92 25.98 8.27
C PRO A 535 14.39 26.17 7.89
N ASN A 536 15.02 27.22 8.42
CA ASN A 536 16.39 27.61 8.04
C ASN A 536 17.45 27.16 9.06
N TYR A 537 17.24 26.01 9.72
CA TYR A 537 18.20 25.52 10.71
C TYR A 537 19.54 25.19 10.07
N GLU A 538 20.64 25.65 10.67
CA GLU A 538 21.98 25.26 10.21
C GLU A 538 22.16 23.74 10.26
N GLU A 539 22.66 23.15 9.17
CA GLU A 539 23.11 21.77 9.18
C GLU A 539 24.49 21.64 9.81
N TYR A 540 24.65 20.69 10.73
CA TYR A 540 25.98 20.37 11.23
C TYR A 540 26.86 19.73 10.15
N SER A 541 27.85 20.48 9.67
CA SER A 541 28.99 19.97 8.89
C SER A 541 30.28 19.93 9.74
N MET A 542 31.35 19.29 9.22
CA MET A 542 32.65 19.26 9.92
C MET A 542 33.18 20.68 10.16
N GLU A 543 33.48 21.00 11.42
CA GLU A 543 33.92 22.33 11.83
C GLU A 543 35.23 22.75 11.15
N THR A 544 35.31 24.00 10.71
CA THR A 544 36.58 24.60 10.30
C THR A 544 37.23 25.33 11.48
N ALA A 545 38.57 25.34 11.52
CA ALA A 545 39.37 25.91 12.63
C ALA A 545 39.08 27.39 12.96
N ALA A 546 38.30 28.10 12.15
CA ALA A 546 37.86 29.47 12.39
C ALA A 546 36.64 29.56 13.33
N GLN A 547 35.76 28.54 13.37
CA GLN A 547 34.56 28.52 14.22
C GLN A 547 34.88 28.27 15.70
N ILE A 548 36.02 27.64 15.99
CA ILE A 548 36.48 27.29 17.35
C ILE A 548 36.88 28.53 18.19
N LEU A 549 37.02 29.72 17.58
CA LEU A 549 37.68 30.88 18.22
C LEU A 549 36.77 32.09 18.50
N ALA A 550 35.45 31.99 18.31
CA ALA A 550 34.52 33.08 18.64
C ALA A 550 33.69 32.71 19.88
N THR A 551 33.87 33.45 20.97
CA THR A 551 32.97 33.37 22.14
C THR A 551 32.81 34.78 22.70
N ASP A 552 31.73 35.45 22.32
CA ASP A 552 31.30 36.70 22.93
C ASP A 552 30.37 36.38 24.12
N GLY A 553 30.56 37.08 25.24
CA GLY A 553 29.90 36.80 26.53
C GLY A 553 28.43 37.21 26.63
N GLY A 554 27.56 36.65 25.77
CA GLY A 554 26.10 36.75 25.86
C GLY A 554 25.47 35.69 26.80
N ASN A 555 24.15 35.75 27.02
CA ASN A 555 23.41 34.67 27.69
C ASN A 555 23.09 33.57 26.64
N PRO A 556 23.75 32.39 26.68
CA PRO A 556 23.63 31.38 25.63
C PRO A 556 22.20 30.85 25.44
N ALA A 557 21.39 30.83 26.51
CA ALA A 557 19.99 30.42 26.44
C ALA A 557 19.12 31.42 25.65
N ALA A 558 19.42 32.72 25.77
CA ALA A 558 18.67 33.77 25.07
C ALA A 558 19.01 33.82 23.57
N GLU A 559 20.28 33.58 23.22
CA GLU A 559 20.74 33.52 21.84
C GLU A 559 20.16 32.28 21.13
N LYS A 560 20.26 31.10 21.75
CA LYS A 560 19.69 29.86 21.22
C LYS A 560 18.18 29.93 20.99
N LEU A 561 17.44 30.50 21.96
CA LEU A 561 16.00 30.70 21.82
C LEU A 561 15.68 31.63 20.64
N GLU A 562 16.48 32.66 20.42
CA GLU A 562 16.26 33.58 19.31
C GLU A 562 16.56 32.94 17.96
N THR A 563 17.69 32.23 17.84
CA THR A 563 18.00 31.48 16.63
C THR A 563 16.90 30.49 16.30
N PHE A 564 16.36 29.75 17.29
CA PHE A 564 15.25 28.84 17.05
C PHE A 564 14.00 29.56 16.52
N ILE A 565 13.67 30.74 17.06
CA ILE A 565 12.51 31.54 16.61
C ILE A 565 12.74 32.08 15.19
N GLU A 566 13.93 32.60 14.89
CA GLU A 566 14.28 33.17 13.58
C GLU A 566 14.34 32.10 12.49
N ASP A 567 14.87 30.91 12.81
CA ASP A 567 14.99 29.78 11.88
C ASP A 567 13.68 29.03 11.66
N THR A 568 12.65 29.30 12.48
CA THR A 568 11.30 28.75 12.33
C THR A 568 10.38 29.78 11.64
N PRO A 569 10.05 29.63 10.35
CA PRO A 569 9.34 30.68 9.59
C PRO A 569 8.01 31.11 10.20
N ALA A 570 7.27 30.18 10.82
CA ALA A 570 6.00 30.46 11.49
C ALA A 570 6.11 31.22 12.83
N LEU A 571 7.31 31.33 13.40
CA LEU A 571 7.59 32.07 14.64
C LEU A 571 8.38 33.37 14.37
N ALA A 572 9.15 33.37 13.29
CA ALA A 572 9.96 34.51 12.86
C ALA A 572 9.09 35.76 12.68
N HIS A 573 9.62 36.90 13.10
CA HIS A 573 8.91 38.17 12.93
C HIS A 573 8.84 38.53 11.44
N ASP A 574 7.63 38.63 10.92
CA ASP A 574 7.36 39.09 9.57
C ASP A 574 6.24 40.15 9.61
N PRO A 575 6.53 41.41 9.23
CA PRO A 575 5.53 42.46 9.12
C PRO A 575 4.35 42.14 8.20
N GLU A 576 4.54 41.26 7.22
CA GLU A 576 3.50 40.84 6.28
C GLU A 576 2.70 39.62 6.79
N ALA A 577 3.17 38.95 7.85
CA ALA A 577 2.51 37.80 8.49
C ALA A 577 2.25 38.05 10.00
N PRO A 578 1.26 38.89 10.37
CA PRO A 578 1.01 39.29 11.76
C PRO A 578 0.61 38.13 12.69
N LEU A 579 0.17 36.99 12.14
CA LEU A 579 -0.12 35.77 12.91
C LEU A 579 1.13 35.12 13.49
N ASN A 580 2.31 35.32 12.89
CA ASN A 580 3.58 34.83 13.44
C ASN A 580 3.87 35.42 14.81
N ASP A 581 3.52 36.68 15.04
CA ASP A 581 3.71 37.30 16.36
C ASP A 581 2.78 36.67 17.42
N GLN A 582 1.58 36.21 17.04
CA GLN A 582 0.65 35.50 17.91
C GLN A 582 1.14 34.07 18.21
N ARG A 583 1.63 33.35 17.19
CA ARG A 583 2.28 32.04 17.35
C ARG A 583 3.52 32.13 18.25
N ARG A 584 4.38 33.13 18.01
CA ARG A 584 5.55 33.42 18.85
C ARG A 584 5.15 33.72 20.28
N GLY A 585 4.06 34.47 20.50
CA GLY A 585 3.48 34.65 21.82
C GLY A 585 3.13 33.32 22.49
N ALA A 586 2.33 32.49 21.83
CA ALA A 586 1.93 31.17 22.33
C ALA A 586 3.13 30.26 22.64
N PHE A 587 4.10 30.20 21.72
CA PHE A 587 5.37 29.49 21.89
C PHE A 587 6.14 29.97 23.10
N LEU A 588 6.40 31.27 23.25
CA LEU A 588 7.12 31.82 24.39
C LEU A 588 6.41 31.55 25.73
N LEU A 589 5.08 31.50 25.74
CA LEU A 589 4.33 31.14 26.94
C LEU A 589 4.58 29.66 27.30
N GLY A 590 4.56 28.79 26.28
CA GLY A 590 4.95 27.39 26.43
C GLY A 590 6.35 27.25 26.99
N VAL A 591 7.34 27.96 26.43
CA VAL A 591 8.74 27.94 26.89
C VAL A 591 8.83 28.28 28.38
N LEU A 592 8.17 29.36 28.83
CA LEU A 592 8.17 29.72 30.24
C LEU A 592 7.53 28.64 31.13
N ILE A 593 6.46 28.00 30.67
CA ILE A 593 5.80 26.92 31.40
C ILE A 593 6.68 25.68 31.48
N GLY A 594 7.37 25.32 30.39
CA GLY A 594 8.34 24.23 30.36
C GLY A 594 9.52 24.48 31.29
N GLU A 595 10.14 25.67 31.24
CA GLU A 595 11.28 26.04 32.08
C GLU A 595 10.91 26.06 33.58
N VAL A 596 9.76 26.66 33.93
CA VAL A 596 9.28 26.68 35.32
C VAL A 596 8.84 25.30 35.79
N GLY A 597 8.20 24.51 34.92
CA GLY A 597 7.79 23.14 35.21
C GLY A 597 8.98 22.22 35.47
N GLY A 598 10.01 22.29 34.63
CA GLY A 598 11.28 21.60 34.82
C GLY A 598 11.92 22.00 36.15
N TYR A 599 12.04 23.29 36.43
CA TYR A 599 12.57 23.78 37.71
C TYR A 599 11.76 23.29 38.92
N GLN A 600 10.42 23.24 38.84
CA GLN A 600 9.57 22.74 39.92
C GLN A 600 9.75 21.24 40.18
N ASN A 601 10.01 20.46 39.14
CA ASN A 601 10.27 19.04 39.26
C ASN A 601 11.65 18.78 39.87
N TYR A 602 12.69 19.40 39.28
CA TYR A 602 14.09 19.15 39.64
C TYR A 602 14.54 19.82 40.94
N SER A 603 14.14 21.07 41.19
CA SER A 603 14.66 21.87 42.31
C SER A 603 13.71 21.95 43.51
N GLU A 604 12.42 21.72 43.28
CA GLU A 604 11.37 21.88 44.31
C GLU A 604 10.61 20.58 44.63
N GLU A 605 10.94 19.46 43.97
CA GLU A 605 10.34 18.12 44.13
C GLU A 605 8.80 18.14 44.16
N ARG A 606 8.18 18.99 43.32
CA ARG A 606 6.72 19.15 43.33
C ARG A 606 6.03 18.06 42.54
N SER A 607 5.05 17.41 43.18
CA SER A 607 4.18 16.40 42.55
C SER A 607 3.19 16.96 41.52
N THR A 608 3.03 18.28 41.43
CA THR A 608 2.17 18.93 40.44
C THR A 608 2.86 20.20 39.99
N THR A 609 3.30 20.19 38.74
CA THR A 609 4.06 21.25 38.10
C THR A 609 3.12 22.26 37.43
N LEU A 610 3.72 23.26 36.78
CA LEU A 610 3.00 24.25 36.00
C LEU A 610 2.44 23.66 34.71
N ILE A 611 3.12 22.66 34.17
CA ILE A 611 2.73 21.93 32.97
C ILE A 611 1.39 21.22 33.23
N ASP A 612 1.27 20.49 34.35
CA ASP A 612 0.04 19.80 34.75
C ASP A 612 -1.15 20.74 35.02
N GLN A 613 -0.87 21.99 35.39
CA GLN A 613 -1.90 23.00 35.69
C GLN A 613 -2.49 23.65 34.43
N TYR A 614 -1.73 23.64 33.33
CA TYR A 614 -2.09 24.26 32.08
C TYR A 614 -1.87 23.30 30.91
N PRO A 615 -2.63 22.19 30.85
CA PRO A 615 -2.58 21.25 29.72
C PRO A 615 -2.96 21.96 28.42
N VAL A 616 -2.53 21.42 27.28
CA VAL A 616 -2.65 22.05 25.95
C VAL A 616 -4.10 22.40 25.63
N LYS A 617 -5.03 21.46 25.88
CA LYS A 617 -6.48 21.66 25.68
C LYS A 617 -7.03 22.87 26.45
N SER A 618 -6.41 23.24 27.57
CA SER A 618 -6.85 24.34 28.42
C SER A 618 -6.50 25.73 27.87
N ILE A 619 -5.54 25.80 26.94
CA ILE A 619 -5.09 27.06 26.33
C ILE A 619 -6.05 27.44 25.21
N THR A 620 -6.52 28.69 25.29
CA THR A 620 -7.43 29.32 24.33
C THR A 620 -7.11 30.81 24.28
N ARG A 621 -7.53 31.51 23.21
CA ARG A 621 -7.39 32.97 23.08
C ARG A 621 -7.84 33.74 24.33
N THR A 622 -8.98 33.35 24.91
CA THR A 622 -9.54 34.02 26.10
C THR A 622 -8.77 33.73 27.40
N ARG A 623 -8.01 32.63 27.47
CA ARG A 623 -7.28 32.22 28.68
C ARG A 623 -5.81 32.58 28.64
N ILE A 624 -5.22 32.74 27.47
CA ILE A 624 -3.77 32.86 27.31
C ILE A 624 -3.19 34.00 28.13
N LYS A 625 -3.81 35.19 28.11
CA LYS A 625 -3.42 36.36 28.91
C LYS A 625 -3.37 36.07 30.41
N LYS A 626 -4.38 35.38 30.93
CA LYS A 626 -4.47 35.01 32.34
C LYS A 626 -3.37 34.01 32.70
N VAL A 627 -3.17 33.00 31.87
CA VAL A 627 -2.13 31.98 32.06
C VAL A 627 -0.74 32.64 32.06
N THR A 628 -0.46 33.56 31.14
CA THR A 628 0.80 34.32 31.10
C THR A 628 1.04 35.12 32.39
N GLN A 629 0.02 35.82 32.90
CA GLN A 629 0.14 36.58 34.15
C GLN A 629 0.42 35.66 35.35
N GLU A 630 -0.22 34.50 35.42
CA GLU A 630 -0.02 33.51 36.48
C GLU A 630 1.37 32.87 36.40
N ALA A 631 1.84 32.51 35.19
CA ALA A 631 3.18 31.96 34.96
C ALA A 631 4.28 32.95 35.38
N ILE A 632 4.23 34.20 34.88
CA ILE A 632 5.18 35.26 35.28
C ILE A 632 5.14 35.51 36.79
N GLY A 633 3.94 35.51 37.38
CA GLY A 633 3.75 35.65 38.83
C GLY A 633 4.46 34.56 39.64
N LYS A 634 4.41 33.30 39.17
CA LYS A 634 5.16 32.20 39.79
C LYS A 634 6.66 32.34 39.61
N THR A 635 7.15 32.71 38.43
CA THR A 635 8.57 32.97 38.19
C THR A 635 9.15 34.03 39.14
N ILE A 636 8.41 35.13 39.36
CA ILE A 636 8.79 36.16 40.34
C ILE A 636 8.80 35.60 41.78
N THR A 637 7.85 34.71 42.10
CA THR A 637 7.77 34.06 43.42
C THR A 637 9.01 33.20 43.68
N TYR A 638 9.40 32.36 42.72
CA TYR A 638 10.61 31.53 42.84
C TYR A 638 11.89 32.36 42.90
N THR A 639 12.01 33.38 42.04
CA THR A 639 13.14 34.33 42.06
C THR A 639 13.36 34.92 43.47
N ARG A 640 12.25 35.33 44.12
CA ARG A 640 12.30 35.90 45.47
C ARG A 640 12.60 34.86 46.55
N ASN A 641 12.12 33.62 46.39
CA ASN A 641 12.41 32.54 47.33
C ASN A 641 13.90 32.14 47.29
N GLU A 642 14.57 32.28 46.14
CA GLU A 642 16.01 32.03 46.00
C GLU A 642 16.89 33.26 46.28
N ASP A 643 16.34 34.38 46.79
CA ASP A 643 17.05 35.63 47.06
C ASP A 643 17.86 36.17 45.84
N ARG A 644 17.42 35.89 44.60
CA ARG A 644 18.09 36.36 43.38
C ARG A 644 17.71 37.79 43.03
N THR A 645 18.70 38.55 42.54
CA THR A 645 18.52 39.93 42.04
C THR A 645 17.94 39.97 40.62
N ILE A 646 18.20 38.92 39.83
CA ILE A 646 17.76 38.76 38.44
C ILE A 646 16.60 37.77 38.41
N THR A 647 15.54 38.09 37.66
CA THR A 647 14.38 37.20 37.50
C THR A 647 14.81 35.89 36.85
N LEU A 648 14.41 34.75 37.40
CA LEU A 648 14.56 33.46 36.71
C LEU A 648 13.90 33.56 35.33
N PHE A 649 14.55 33.03 34.30
CA PHE A 649 14.02 33.03 32.92
C PHE A 649 13.69 34.44 32.37
N GLU A 650 14.45 35.46 32.78
CA GLU A 650 14.24 36.87 32.37
C GLU A 650 14.20 37.05 30.84
N HIS A 651 14.97 36.24 30.09
CA HIS A 651 15.01 36.26 28.63
C HIS A 651 13.65 35.94 27.98
N VAL A 652 12.82 35.11 28.61
CA VAL A 652 11.46 34.79 28.15
C VAL A 652 10.44 35.79 28.71
N VAL A 653 10.57 36.16 29.99
CA VAL A 653 9.61 37.05 30.68
C VAL A 653 9.54 38.43 30.03
N GLU A 654 10.67 39.01 29.61
CA GLU A 654 10.67 40.32 28.95
C GLU A 654 10.04 40.24 27.55
N ARG A 655 10.32 39.19 26.76
CA ARG A 655 9.68 39.00 25.45
C ARG A 655 8.17 38.80 25.56
N LEU A 656 7.70 38.02 26.55
CA LEU A 656 6.27 37.82 26.80
C LEU A 656 5.53 39.12 27.15
N ARG A 657 6.21 40.07 27.78
CA ARG A 657 5.63 41.40 28.04
C ARG A 657 5.45 42.21 26.76
N GLU A 658 6.30 41.99 25.77
CA GLU A 658 6.27 42.64 24.47
C GLU A 658 5.31 41.95 23.49
N THR A 659 5.16 40.61 23.54
CA THR A 659 4.32 39.85 22.60
C THR A 659 2.90 39.57 23.08
N ILE A 660 2.68 39.27 24.37
CA ILE A 660 1.34 38.92 24.90
C ILE A 660 0.70 40.04 25.71
N LEU A 661 1.48 40.83 26.46
CA LEU A 661 0.89 41.86 27.33
C LEU A 661 0.71 43.21 26.63
N ARG A 662 1.30 43.40 25.44
CA ARG A 662 1.29 44.65 24.65
C ARG A 662 1.56 44.38 23.15
N PRO A 663 0.61 43.85 22.34
CA PRO A 663 -0.84 44.13 22.35
C PRO A 663 -1.70 43.11 23.12
N ASP A 664 -3.01 43.37 23.24
CA ASP A 664 -3.95 42.54 24.03
C ASP A 664 -4.34 41.25 23.28
N PRO A 665 -4.21 40.05 23.89
CA PRO A 665 -4.56 38.78 23.24
C PRO A 665 -6.05 38.60 22.93
N ASP A 666 -6.91 39.45 23.50
CA ASP A 666 -8.34 39.46 23.21
C ASP A 666 -8.66 39.83 21.74
N GLU A 667 -7.70 40.41 21.01
CA GLU A 667 -7.80 40.79 19.59
C GLU A 667 -7.11 39.79 18.64
N TRP A 668 -6.62 38.66 19.15
CA TRP A 668 -5.93 37.66 18.35
C TRP A 668 -6.87 36.93 17.37
N GLU A 669 -6.38 36.73 16.15
CA GLU A 669 -7.09 36.07 15.06
C GLU A 669 -6.69 34.59 14.90
N ILE A 670 -5.61 34.17 15.56
CA ILE A 670 -5.10 32.79 15.50
C ILE A 670 -6.16 31.76 15.89
N GLU A 671 -6.24 30.70 15.08
CA GLU A 671 -7.12 29.58 15.33
C GLU A 671 -6.65 28.73 16.51
N THR A 672 -7.58 27.96 17.07
CA THR A 672 -7.33 27.27 18.35
C THR A 672 -6.22 26.22 18.24
N ASP A 673 -6.22 25.41 17.18
CA ASP A 673 -5.26 24.31 17.04
C ASP A 673 -3.87 24.83 16.68
N ASP A 674 -3.78 25.87 15.86
CA ASP A 674 -2.56 26.63 15.59
C ASP A 674 -1.94 27.17 16.89
N LEU A 675 -2.74 27.88 17.69
CA LEU A 675 -2.30 28.41 18.99
C LEU A 675 -1.85 27.30 19.96
N ARG A 676 -2.56 26.17 19.99
CA ARG A 676 -2.27 25.05 20.89
C ARG A 676 -1.01 24.29 20.48
N PHE A 677 -0.80 24.05 19.19
CA PHE A 677 0.38 23.38 18.69
C PHE A 677 1.65 24.17 19.03
N TYR A 678 1.70 25.48 18.72
CA TYR A 678 2.88 26.28 19.04
C TYR A 678 3.09 26.48 20.55
N TYR A 679 2.01 26.51 21.34
CA TYR A 679 2.12 26.44 22.79
C TYR A 679 2.79 25.12 23.25
N ALA A 680 2.33 23.97 22.74
CA ALA A 680 2.89 22.65 23.06
C ALA A 680 4.37 22.54 22.65
N LEU A 681 4.71 23.04 21.45
CA LEU A 681 6.10 23.14 20.98
C LEU A 681 6.96 23.97 21.93
N GLY A 682 6.41 25.09 22.43
CA GLY A 682 7.07 25.91 23.44
C GLY A 682 7.32 25.16 24.75
N VAL A 683 6.32 24.42 25.26
CA VAL A 683 6.48 23.59 26.47
C VAL A 683 7.61 22.58 26.27
N THR A 684 7.60 21.87 25.13
CA THR A 684 8.67 20.92 24.76
C THR A 684 10.05 21.57 24.73
N TYR A 685 10.19 22.74 24.09
CA TYR A 685 11.44 23.50 24.08
C TYR A 685 11.89 23.83 25.52
N GLY A 686 11.00 24.42 26.32
CA GLY A 686 11.34 24.90 27.67
C GLY A 686 11.70 23.77 28.63
N MET A 687 11.12 22.58 28.45
CA MET A 687 11.48 21.38 29.21
C MET A 687 12.87 20.86 28.84
N ASN A 688 13.24 20.95 27.56
CA ASN A 688 14.46 20.36 27.05
C ASN A 688 15.66 21.30 27.15
N ASP A 689 15.48 22.62 27.07
CA ASP A 689 16.56 23.61 26.98
C ASP A 689 17.25 23.89 28.32
N HIS A 690 18.22 23.06 28.71
CA HIS A 690 18.99 23.18 29.94
C HIS A 690 20.49 22.90 29.72
N PRO A 691 21.40 23.39 30.59
CA PRO A 691 22.80 22.95 30.59
C PRO A 691 22.84 21.42 30.70
N ASP A 692 23.87 20.75 30.18
CA ASP A 692 23.99 19.30 30.26
C ASP A 692 24.34 18.90 31.72
N TRP A 693 23.33 18.47 32.49
CA TRP A 693 23.48 18.26 33.94
C TRP A 693 24.35 17.04 34.27
N ASP A 694 24.45 16.07 33.35
CA ASP A 694 25.21 14.83 33.52
C ASP A 694 26.74 15.04 33.55
N GLN A 695 27.26 16.17 33.05
CA GLN A 695 28.69 16.49 33.15
C GLN A 695 29.07 17.15 34.49
N THR A 696 28.08 17.66 35.24
CA THR A 696 28.32 18.40 36.49
C THR A 696 28.53 17.48 37.71
N GLU A 697 28.10 16.22 37.67
CA GLU A 697 28.32 15.27 38.77
C GLU A 697 29.78 14.78 38.86
N THR A 698 30.57 14.85 37.77
CA THR A 698 31.96 14.38 37.77
C THR A 698 32.97 15.27 38.49
N ASP A 699 32.65 16.54 38.76
CA ASP A 699 33.60 17.51 39.34
C ASP A 699 33.37 17.81 40.84
N THR A 700 32.40 17.16 41.50
CA THR A 700 32.05 17.48 42.90
C THR A 700 32.45 16.42 43.94
N GLU A 701 33.14 15.33 43.55
CA GLU A 701 33.61 14.29 44.51
C GLU A 701 35.09 14.40 44.95
N GLU A 702 35.85 15.42 44.54
CA GLU A 702 37.20 15.68 45.08
C GLU A 702 37.31 17.03 45.82
N GLU A 703 36.61 17.19 46.94
CA GLU A 703 37.10 17.96 48.10
C GLU A 703 36.19 17.76 49.33
N HIS A 704 36.41 16.68 50.09
CA HIS A 704 36.42 16.71 51.57
C HIS A 704 36.98 15.46 52.25
#